data_AF-A0A0F8DXM1-F1
#
_entry.id   AF-A0A0F8DXM1-F1
#
_cell.length_a   1.000
_cell.length_b   1.000
_cell.length_c   1.000
_cell.angle_alpha   90.00
_cell.angle_beta   90.00
_cell.angle_gamma   90.00
#
_symmetry.space_group_name_H-M   'P 1'
#
loop_
_entity.id
_entity.type
_entity.pdbx_description
1 polymer ?
#
loop_
_entity_poly.entity_id
_entity_poly.type
_entity_poly.pdbx_seq_one_letter_code
_entity_poly.pdbx_strand_id
1 'polypeptide(L)'
;MICIRDTQEFISSFLESFLEGVCIVNTEGKIEFINDLYIDATGWDRTDLMGKQISELPVLDSNGIEVNLFNRIKHGLDESFKANIVTNRNTIKKAIFSCKKLKVEEQLKYCVFVREQDHPKSNNETLKIAEICNCPVFEQFPIGIALVGIGGKWIKVNSTLCGILGYSEAELLELNFQSLTHPEDLDLDLCHFNEIINNSAGAYQTEKRYIRKEGTPIWTRVSTFMIRTHENRPLYSVSHIENIDEKKKAVLALKESQEQLKAIFENASECIAIIEPNGCFLDLNKMTCEILGYSRDEMLKMKPHDIVAPESACQLATGFEELTEKHVTLDLTVTRKDGTPLQVELKMQLIDYGEKKAILMVALDMTKCKKAEEALLNQVQFLKTLLDTIPAPVFYKDRDERYQGCNGLFASKILGLPVEKIIGRTVDEFVHEIPKNLASIYREKDLKLLENGKTQYYEEEVLCANGELRNFLFNKAVYRDISGKATGIVGVMLDITERKQAEEALRESENKLRIIFENISDGIALHDIEGRFFEVNQVACEQSGYSRREMLQITPEVLVRSKRIFFEHLEEIYLKGSAIFEVNYMRQDGAVIPLEINSRIIEYEGHLALLSVSRDITERKQVEKDLLNYARQLEHSNKLKEEMERIINNSPVIVFLWKYEEGWPIEFVSENITRFGYEIEDLTSTSKKIFYSDIVYPEDREKVGDDVVRNVEAGCDVYTSEYRIFTKSGEVRWVDERTFIQRDGKGEIHLQGIILDITERKQAEKALEEKVQFLKILLDTIPAPVFYKGRDGKYQGCNELFSSSVVGIPKESIIGRTINELPGSFSKQVVSLHRKSDLKLLRSGGTKYYESKVICKNGESRDFFFNKAAYRDVLGEVVGIIGVMLDITELKQAEEDLQIKNTAIESSISAIAFADLNGNLTYVNPSFMKLWGYGNKKELLGKNSKCLWEKDDKTAEVFWRTFSEEKLEGDLVAKKKNNSFFHVHLSANLLLDKNGREIGIMGSFVDITQRKKTEAALNEAKLNAEAANRSKSEFLATVSHELRTPLNAVIGFSDLLLSQVFGPLNEKQLKHVNNISKSGKHLLRLINDILDLSKVEAGMTELNLENLSLQEVVEEIKTMLIPRSAQKNIRIMCQISPKTPTLRADKTRLKQILYNLVGNSLKFAPKESTINISSRFSEDKVLISVADFGPGIPEAAHQSIFQSFVQLEKFESREQEGAGLGLALVKRFVEMHGGKVWVESEVGKGSIFTFTMPIIHKNEN
;
A
#
# COMPACT_ATOMS: atom_id res chain seq x y z
N MET A 1 17.62 -42.07 -63.76
CA MET A 1 18.61 -42.85 -64.54
C MET A 1 17.94 -44.11 -65.04
N ILE A 2 18.18 -44.52 -66.29
CA ILE A 2 17.82 -45.84 -66.81
C ILE A 2 19.13 -46.47 -67.29
N CYS A 3 19.39 -47.72 -66.91
CA CYS A 3 20.60 -48.45 -67.31
C CYS A 3 20.20 -49.47 -68.38
N ILE A 4 20.73 -49.31 -69.60
CA ILE A 4 20.45 -50.15 -70.77
C ILE A 4 21.81 -50.63 -71.29
N ARG A 5 21.94 -51.95 -71.53
CA ARG A 5 23.24 -52.63 -71.76
C ARG A 5 23.54 -52.99 -73.22
N ASP A 6 22.59 -52.80 -74.13
CA ASP A 6 22.80 -52.96 -75.57
C ASP A 6 22.77 -51.59 -76.24
N THR A 7 23.94 -50.99 -76.38
CA THR A 7 24.08 -49.58 -76.76
C THR A 7 23.86 -49.31 -78.24
N GLN A 8 24.02 -50.30 -79.13
CA GLN A 8 23.98 -50.05 -80.58
C GLN A 8 22.54 -50.03 -81.14
N GLU A 9 21.72 -51.05 -80.87
CA GLU A 9 20.32 -51.07 -81.30
C GLU A 9 19.46 -50.02 -80.59
N PHE A 10 19.72 -49.79 -79.28
CA PHE A 10 19.01 -48.74 -78.54
C PHE A 10 19.27 -47.34 -79.13
N ILE A 11 20.51 -47.04 -79.56
CA ILE A 11 20.80 -45.75 -80.19
C ILE A 11 20.06 -45.60 -81.53
N SER A 12 20.03 -46.63 -82.38
CA SER A 12 19.25 -46.58 -83.64
C SER A 12 17.74 -46.37 -83.37
N SER A 13 17.14 -47.19 -82.51
CA SER A 13 15.70 -47.09 -82.21
C SER A 13 15.33 -45.76 -81.54
N PHE A 14 16.20 -45.23 -80.68
CA PHE A 14 16.03 -43.90 -80.09
C PHE A 14 16.09 -42.79 -81.16
N LEU A 15 17.03 -42.87 -82.12
CA LEU A 15 17.20 -41.88 -83.19
C LEU A 15 16.06 -41.89 -84.23
N GLU A 16 15.42 -43.03 -84.47
CA GLU A 16 14.22 -43.14 -85.32
C GLU A 16 12.97 -42.52 -84.68
N SER A 17 12.95 -42.36 -83.35
CA SER A 17 11.81 -41.75 -82.64
C SER A 17 11.72 -40.22 -82.75
N PHE A 18 12.73 -39.56 -83.35
CA PHE A 18 12.75 -38.11 -83.53
C PHE A 18 12.22 -37.68 -84.90
N LEU A 19 11.27 -36.74 -84.89
CA LEU A 19 10.67 -36.11 -86.09
C LEU A 19 11.57 -35.05 -86.76
N GLU A 20 12.88 -35.08 -86.48
CA GLU A 20 13.88 -34.13 -86.95
C GLU A 20 15.15 -34.90 -87.37
N GLY A 21 16.04 -34.28 -88.17
CA GLY A 21 17.29 -34.92 -88.59
C GLY A 21 18.28 -34.97 -87.44
N VAL A 22 18.80 -36.15 -87.06
CA VAL A 22 19.65 -36.31 -85.88
C VAL A 22 20.98 -37.01 -86.20
N CYS A 23 22.07 -36.47 -85.63
CA CYS A 23 23.42 -37.01 -85.64
C CYS A 23 23.97 -37.16 -84.21
N ILE A 24 24.80 -38.18 -83.95
CA ILE A 24 25.56 -38.33 -82.69
C ILE A 24 27.06 -38.32 -82.97
N VAL A 25 27.81 -37.53 -82.19
CA VAL A 25 29.27 -37.49 -82.19
C VAL A 25 29.85 -37.83 -80.81
N ASN A 26 31.07 -38.38 -80.80
CA ASN A 26 31.79 -38.72 -79.57
C ASN A 26 32.61 -37.54 -78.99
N THR A 27 33.38 -37.80 -77.93
CA THR A 27 34.28 -36.83 -77.26
C THR A 27 35.39 -36.26 -78.15
N GLU A 28 35.69 -36.90 -79.28
CA GLU A 28 36.64 -36.41 -80.30
C GLU A 28 35.96 -35.62 -81.43
N GLY A 29 34.62 -35.58 -81.45
CA GLY A 29 33.83 -34.90 -82.48
C GLY A 29 33.63 -35.70 -83.76
N LYS A 30 33.92 -37.01 -83.76
CA LYS A 30 33.65 -37.89 -84.91
C LYS A 30 32.20 -38.36 -84.91
N ILE A 31 31.59 -38.40 -86.09
CA ILE A 31 30.22 -38.87 -86.32
C ILE A 31 30.17 -40.39 -86.16
N GLU A 32 29.33 -40.87 -85.23
CA GLU A 32 29.16 -42.29 -84.96
C GLU A 32 27.79 -42.83 -85.42
N PHE A 33 26.74 -41.99 -85.45
CA PHE A 33 25.40 -42.34 -85.92
C PHE A 33 24.69 -41.15 -86.57
N ILE A 34 23.87 -41.41 -87.58
CA ILE A 34 22.93 -40.44 -88.19
C ILE A 34 21.62 -41.14 -88.60
N ASN A 35 20.46 -40.47 -88.45
CA ASN A 35 19.18 -40.93 -89.00
C ASN A 35 18.97 -40.42 -90.45
N ASP A 36 17.97 -40.95 -91.15
CA ASP A 36 17.73 -40.62 -92.57
C ASP A 36 17.27 -39.16 -92.76
N LEU A 37 16.52 -38.61 -91.81
CA LEU A 37 16.11 -37.20 -91.84
C LEU A 37 17.31 -36.23 -91.78
N TYR A 38 18.44 -36.61 -91.18
CA TYR A 38 19.68 -35.82 -91.23
C TYR A 38 20.30 -35.79 -92.63
N ILE A 39 20.19 -36.90 -93.37
CA ILE A 39 20.64 -37.03 -94.76
C ILE A 39 19.75 -36.18 -95.68
N ASP A 40 18.42 -36.29 -95.56
CA ASP A 40 17.46 -35.55 -96.38
C ASP A 40 17.50 -34.02 -96.15
N ALA A 41 17.77 -33.59 -94.91
CA ALA A 41 17.87 -32.18 -94.55
C ALA A 41 19.21 -31.53 -94.94
N THR A 42 20.29 -32.31 -95.06
CA THR A 42 21.64 -31.78 -95.37
C THR A 42 22.12 -32.08 -96.80
N GLY A 43 21.62 -33.14 -97.44
CA GLY A 43 21.98 -33.54 -98.80
C GLY A 43 23.30 -34.31 -98.94
N TRP A 44 23.83 -34.88 -97.85
CA TRP A 44 25.09 -35.64 -97.84
C TRP A 44 24.85 -37.15 -97.67
N ASP A 45 25.59 -37.98 -98.40
CA ASP A 45 25.50 -39.44 -98.30
C ASP A 45 25.97 -39.97 -96.93
N ARG A 46 25.31 -41.01 -96.41
CA ARG A 46 25.67 -41.66 -95.13
C ARG A 46 27.13 -42.11 -95.09
N THR A 47 27.64 -42.64 -96.20
CA THR A 47 29.02 -43.12 -96.32
C THR A 47 30.05 -42.00 -96.31
N ASP A 48 29.64 -40.78 -96.66
CA ASP A 48 30.50 -39.59 -96.61
C ASP A 48 30.51 -38.90 -95.25
N LEU A 49 29.57 -39.20 -94.35
CA LEU A 49 29.47 -38.56 -93.04
C LEU A 49 30.06 -39.42 -91.92
N MET A 50 29.80 -40.74 -91.93
CA MET A 50 30.16 -41.64 -90.83
C MET A 50 31.68 -41.69 -90.60
N GLY A 51 32.12 -41.47 -89.37
CA GLY A 51 33.53 -41.45 -88.97
C GLY A 51 34.29 -40.13 -89.22
N LYS A 52 33.79 -39.20 -90.06
CA LYS A 52 34.39 -37.87 -90.23
C LYS A 52 34.22 -37.02 -88.97
N GLN A 53 35.06 -36.00 -88.82
CA GLN A 53 34.92 -35.03 -87.73
C GLN A 53 33.84 -34.01 -88.10
N ILE A 54 32.87 -33.74 -87.22
CA ILE A 54 31.75 -32.83 -87.52
C ILE A 54 32.21 -31.37 -87.75
N SER A 55 33.44 -31.04 -87.34
CA SER A 55 34.14 -29.79 -87.65
C SER A 55 34.66 -29.68 -89.09
N GLU A 56 34.66 -30.76 -89.87
CA GLU A 56 35.04 -30.81 -91.29
C GLU A 56 33.83 -30.62 -92.22
N LEU A 57 32.61 -30.55 -91.67
CA LEU A 57 31.42 -30.19 -92.43
C LEU A 57 31.34 -28.66 -92.58
N PRO A 58 31.14 -28.13 -93.81
CA PRO A 58 31.05 -26.68 -94.04
C PRO A 58 29.72 -26.14 -93.51
N VAL A 59 29.71 -25.77 -92.23
CA VAL A 59 28.58 -25.10 -91.57
C VAL A 59 28.81 -23.61 -91.55
N LEU A 60 27.86 -22.83 -92.06
CA LEU A 60 27.91 -21.37 -92.02
C LEU A 60 27.02 -20.82 -90.89
N ASP A 61 27.36 -19.64 -90.39
CA ASP A 61 26.43 -18.83 -89.60
C ASP A 61 25.40 -18.11 -90.50
N SER A 62 24.52 -17.30 -89.91
CA SER A 62 23.55 -16.48 -90.66
C SER A 62 24.19 -15.45 -91.60
N ASN A 63 25.51 -15.23 -91.48
CA ASN A 63 26.27 -14.20 -92.18
C ASN A 63 27.21 -14.80 -93.25
N GLY A 64 27.23 -16.13 -93.40
CA GLY A 64 28.06 -16.85 -94.38
C GLY A 64 29.49 -17.15 -93.91
N ILE A 65 29.78 -17.05 -92.61
CA ILE A 65 31.11 -17.34 -92.04
C ILE A 65 31.17 -18.81 -91.61
N GLU A 66 32.25 -19.51 -91.94
CA GLU A 66 32.45 -20.92 -91.61
C GLU A 66 32.70 -21.14 -90.10
N VAL A 67 31.92 -22.04 -89.48
CA VAL A 67 31.89 -22.25 -88.03
C VAL A 67 32.28 -23.69 -87.68
N ASN A 68 33.38 -23.86 -86.95
CA ASN A 68 33.73 -25.13 -86.33
C ASN A 68 32.72 -25.50 -85.22
N LEU A 69 31.74 -26.32 -85.58
CA LEU A 69 30.61 -26.70 -84.74
C LEU A 69 31.07 -27.40 -83.45
N PHE A 70 32.01 -28.34 -83.55
CA PHE A 70 32.45 -29.15 -82.41
C PHE A 70 33.18 -28.33 -81.33
N ASN A 71 34.06 -27.40 -81.72
CA ASN A 71 34.77 -26.58 -80.74
C ASN A 71 33.81 -25.68 -79.93
N ARG A 72 32.74 -25.15 -80.55
CA ARG A 72 31.71 -24.39 -79.81
C ARG A 72 30.97 -25.25 -78.79
N ILE A 73 30.56 -26.45 -79.19
CA ILE A 73 29.92 -27.45 -78.31
C ILE A 73 30.84 -27.80 -77.12
N LYS A 74 32.13 -28.07 -77.39
CA LYS A 74 33.13 -28.43 -76.37
C LYS A 74 33.42 -27.29 -75.38
N HIS A 75 33.35 -26.03 -75.82
CA HIS A 75 33.53 -24.86 -74.96
C HIS A 75 32.27 -24.42 -74.18
N GLY A 76 31.17 -25.18 -74.26
CA GLY A 76 30.04 -25.04 -73.34
C GLY A 76 29.07 -23.90 -73.65
N LEU A 77 29.06 -23.39 -74.88
CA LEU A 77 28.08 -22.41 -75.34
C LEU A 77 26.74 -23.08 -75.68
N ASP A 78 25.72 -22.78 -74.87
CA ASP A 78 24.26 -22.84 -75.10
C ASP A 78 23.68 -24.01 -75.97
N GLU A 79 22.82 -24.85 -75.37
CA GLU A 79 22.12 -25.94 -76.08
C GLU A 79 21.18 -25.44 -77.20
N SER A 80 20.82 -24.16 -77.21
CA SER A 80 19.95 -23.53 -78.22
C SER A 80 20.67 -22.94 -79.45
N PHE A 81 21.97 -23.19 -79.63
CA PHE A 81 22.79 -22.62 -80.72
C PHE A 81 22.30 -23.01 -82.14
N LYS A 82 21.74 -22.01 -82.87
CA LYS A 82 21.26 -22.14 -84.25
C LYS A 82 22.29 -21.68 -85.29
N ALA A 83 22.94 -22.63 -85.97
CA ALA A 83 23.64 -22.39 -87.24
C ALA A 83 22.74 -22.72 -88.44
N ASN A 84 23.07 -22.19 -89.63
CA ASN A 84 22.34 -22.47 -90.88
C ASN A 84 23.30 -23.12 -91.88
N ILE A 85 23.15 -24.43 -92.15
CA ILE A 85 23.87 -25.00 -93.30
C ILE A 85 23.29 -24.41 -94.59
N VAL A 86 24.20 -24.00 -95.47
CA VAL A 86 23.93 -23.64 -96.87
C VAL A 86 24.85 -24.51 -97.73
N THR A 87 24.36 -25.69 -98.15
CA THR A 87 25.18 -26.60 -98.96
C THR A 87 25.40 -26.05 -100.36
N ASN A 88 26.67 -25.94 -100.74
CA ASN A 88 27.07 -25.23 -101.96
C ASN A 88 26.97 -26.12 -103.22
N ARG A 89 25.74 -26.52 -103.58
CA ARG A 89 25.37 -27.14 -104.87
C ARG A 89 23.86 -26.91 -105.19
N ASN A 90 23.54 -25.67 -105.58
CA ASN A 90 22.30 -25.26 -106.26
C ASN A 90 20.92 -25.57 -105.62
N THR A 91 20.85 -25.98 -104.35
CA THR A 91 19.57 -25.98 -103.60
C THR A 91 19.78 -25.32 -102.23
N ILE A 92 19.25 -24.10 -102.06
CA ILE A 92 19.31 -23.36 -100.79
C ILE A 92 18.22 -23.88 -99.85
N LYS A 93 18.43 -25.08 -99.30
CA LYS A 93 17.72 -25.53 -98.10
C LYS A 93 18.34 -24.83 -96.89
N LYS A 94 17.53 -24.17 -96.05
CA LYS A 94 17.98 -23.66 -94.75
C LYS A 94 17.76 -24.72 -93.69
N ALA A 95 18.84 -25.38 -93.31
CA ALA A 95 18.86 -26.39 -92.26
C ALA A 95 19.34 -25.76 -90.95
N ILE A 96 18.45 -25.64 -89.96
CA ILE A 96 18.73 -25.06 -88.64
C ILE A 96 19.24 -26.15 -87.69
N PHE A 97 20.35 -25.87 -87.00
CA PHE A 97 20.99 -26.80 -86.06
C PHE A 97 20.62 -26.52 -84.59
N SER A 98 20.75 -27.53 -83.73
CA SER A 98 20.85 -27.40 -82.25
C SER A 98 21.62 -28.59 -81.67
N CYS A 99 22.06 -28.53 -80.40
CA CYS A 99 22.88 -29.61 -79.81
C CYS A 99 22.55 -29.87 -78.33
N LYS A 100 22.56 -31.15 -77.95
CA LYS A 100 22.29 -31.61 -76.58
C LYS A 100 23.34 -32.63 -76.11
N LYS A 101 23.74 -32.54 -74.84
CA LYS A 101 24.66 -33.52 -74.22
C LYS A 101 23.93 -34.82 -73.87
N LEU A 102 24.53 -35.97 -74.20
CA LEU A 102 24.02 -37.31 -73.89
C LEU A 102 25.11 -38.09 -73.15
N LYS A 103 24.81 -38.66 -71.98
CA LYS A 103 25.76 -39.49 -71.21
C LYS A 103 25.33 -40.95 -71.30
N VAL A 104 26.16 -41.79 -71.92
CA VAL A 104 25.89 -43.21 -72.20
C VAL A 104 27.08 -44.03 -71.71
N GLU A 105 26.83 -45.04 -70.86
CA GLU A 105 27.88 -45.87 -70.23
C GLU A 105 29.06 -45.05 -69.69
N GLU A 106 28.71 -44.02 -68.91
CA GLU A 106 29.57 -43.00 -68.31
C GLU A 106 30.35 -42.07 -69.27
N GLN A 107 30.50 -42.44 -70.55
CA GLN A 107 31.08 -41.58 -71.58
C GLN A 107 30.12 -40.44 -71.98
N LEU A 108 30.66 -39.26 -72.27
CA LEU A 108 29.91 -38.17 -72.89
C LEU A 108 29.90 -38.32 -74.41
N LYS A 109 28.71 -38.17 -75.01
CA LYS A 109 28.50 -37.98 -76.44
C LYS A 109 27.63 -36.73 -76.65
N TYR A 110 27.63 -36.20 -77.86
CA TYR A 110 26.85 -35.01 -78.22
C TYR A 110 25.89 -35.37 -79.34
N CYS A 111 24.63 -34.96 -79.19
CA CYS A 111 23.55 -35.21 -80.14
C CYS A 111 23.18 -33.88 -80.82
N VAL A 112 22.98 -33.90 -82.13
CA VAL A 112 22.84 -32.70 -82.98
C VAL A 112 21.61 -32.86 -83.86
N PHE A 113 20.69 -31.88 -83.80
CA PHE A 113 19.37 -31.92 -84.45
C PHE A 113 19.28 -30.92 -85.60
N VAL A 114 18.47 -31.22 -86.63
CA VAL A 114 18.38 -30.48 -87.91
C VAL A 114 16.93 -30.39 -88.41
N ARG A 115 16.52 -29.20 -88.88
CA ARG A 115 15.18 -28.95 -89.42
C ARG A 115 15.14 -27.95 -90.58
N GLU A 116 14.22 -28.18 -91.52
CA GLU A 116 13.97 -27.40 -92.75
C GLU A 116 12.80 -26.38 -92.60
N GLN A 117 12.68 -25.42 -93.52
CA GLN A 117 11.73 -24.30 -93.47
C GLN A 117 11.16 -23.95 -94.86
N ASP A 118 9.83 -24.05 -95.04
CA ASP A 118 9.13 -23.95 -96.33
C ASP A 118 8.13 -22.78 -96.46
N HIS A 119 7.77 -22.42 -97.72
CA HIS A 119 6.72 -21.45 -98.07
C HIS A 119 5.81 -21.98 -99.23
N PRO A 120 4.51 -21.63 -99.29
CA PRO A 120 3.49 -22.38 -100.05
C PRO A 120 3.25 -21.91 -101.52
N LYS A 121 2.61 -22.79 -102.34
CA LYS A 121 2.13 -22.48 -103.70
C LYS A 121 0.79 -23.16 -104.10
N SER A 122 -0.16 -22.32 -104.52
CA SER A 122 -1.17 -22.46 -105.61
C SER A 122 -1.87 -23.79 -105.99
N ASN A 123 -3.21 -23.72 -105.95
CA ASN A 123 -4.21 -24.15 -106.96
C ASN A 123 -4.30 -25.61 -107.48
N ASN A 124 -5.40 -26.31 -107.13
CA ASN A 124 -6.56 -26.50 -108.03
C ASN A 124 -7.71 -27.21 -107.29
N GLU A 125 -8.98 -26.90 -107.60
CA GLU A 125 -10.07 -27.09 -106.62
C GLU A 125 -11.31 -27.89 -107.09
N THR A 126 -11.70 -27.79 -108.38
CA THR A 126 -13.08 -28.08 -108.85
C THR A 126 -13.53 -29.55 -108.87
N LEU A 127 -12.73 -30.48 -108.35
CA LEU A 127 -13.11 -31.90 -108.16
C LEU A 127 -13.58 -32.20 -106.73
N LYS A 128 -13.11 -31.43 -105.73
CA LYS A 128 -13.20 -31.82 -104.30
C LYS A 128 -14.59 -31.69 -103.67
N ILE A 129 -15.50 -30.93 -104.28
CA ILE A 129 -16.78 -30.53 -103.66
C ILE A 129 -17.65 -31.74 -103.33
N ALA A 130 -17.80 -32.67 -104.27
CA ALA A 130 -18.58 -33.90 -104.09
C ALA A 130 -17.90 -34.91 -103.16
N GLU A 131 -16.56 -34.97 -103.18
CA GLU A 131 -15.78 -35.88 -102.32
C GLU A 131 -15.83 -35.43 -100.85
N ILE A 132 -15.62 -34.14 -100.56
CA ILE A 132 -15.67 -33.60 -99.19
C ILE A 132 -17.02 -33.90 -98.52
N CYS A 133 -18.13 -33.77 -99.25
CA CYS A 133 -19.47 -33.97 -98.69
C CYS A 133 -19.75 -35.42 -98.21
N ASN A 134 -19.06 -36.41 -98.78
CA ASN A 134 -19.23 -37.85 -98.50
C ASN A 134 -17.98 -38.51 -97.88
N CYS A 135 -16.93 -37.74 -97.57
CA CYS A 135 -15.70 -38.29 -97.01
C CYS A 135 -15.84 -38.54 -95.50
N PRO A 136 -15.57 -39.75 -94.97
CA PRO A 136 -15.65 -40.04 -93.53
C PRO A 136 -14.78 -39.12 -92.65
N VAL A 137 -13.70 -38.59 -93.23
CA VAL A 137 -12.78 -37.64 -92.58
C VAL A 137 -13.48 -36.32 -92.21
N PHE A 138 -14.54 -35.91 -92.92
CA PHE A 138 -15.30 -34.68 -92.60
C PHE A 138 -15.96 -34.76 -91.21
N GLU A 139 -16.54 -35.93 -90.88
CA GLU A 139 -17.15 -36.18 -89.56
C GLU A 139 -16.13 -36.54 -88.48
N GLN A 140 -15.02 -37.20 -88.84
CA GLN A 140 -13.99 -37.61 -87.88
C GLN A 140 -12.96 -36.51 -87.56
N PHE A 141 -13.11 -35.31 -88.11
CA PHE A 141 -12.18 -34.21 -87.83
C PHE A 141 -12.39 -33.63 -86.43
N PRO A 142 -11.32 -33.49 -85.60
CA PRO A 142 -11.42 -33.02 -84.21
C PRO A 142 -11.67 -31.50 -84.08
N ILE A 143 -12.07 -30.84 -85.17
CA ILE A 143 -12.35 -29.42 -85.26
C ILE A 143 -13.66 -29.21 -86.03
N GLY A 144 -14.41 -28.15 -85.72
CA GLY A 144 -15.65 -27.84 -86.43
C GLY A 144 -15.38 -27.47 -87.89
N ILE A 145 -16.13 -28.07 -88.82
CA ILE A 145 -16.05 -27.75 -90.25
C ILE A 145 -17.46 -27.47 -90.78
N ALA A 146 -17.57 -26.42 -91.59
CA ALA A 146 -18.79 -26.04 -92.28
C ALA A 146 -18.57 -25.70 -93.75
N LEU A 147 -19.60 -25.95 -94.55
CA LEU A 147 -19.83 -25.29 -95.84
C LEU A 147 -20.88 -24.20 -95.61
N VAL A 148 -20.60 -22.98 -96.06
CA VAL A 148 -21.44 -21.79 -95.80
C VAL A 148 -21.73 -21.08 -97.11
N GLY A 149 -23.00 -20.85 -97.43
CA GLY A 149 -23.40 -20.17 -98.66
C GLY A 149 -23.03 -18.69 -98.68
N ILE A 150 -23.08 -18.07 -99.86
CA ILE A 150 -22.74 -16.65 -100.06
C ILE A 150 -23.61 -15.72 -99.17
N GLY A 151 -24.86 -16.12 -98.87
CA GLY A 151 -25.75 -15.41 -97.93
C GLY A 151 -25.54 -15.76 -96.44
N GLY A 152 -24.48 -16.47 -96.08
CA GLY A 152 -24.16 -16.90 -94.71
C GLY A 152 -24.97 -18.07 -94.14
N LYS A 153 -25.98 -18.58 -94.85
CA LYS A 153 -26.72 -19.79 -94.46
C LYS A 153 -25.79 -21.01 -94.50
N TRP A 154 -25.85 -21.85 -93.47
CA TRP A 154 -25.07 -23.09 -93.40
C TRP A 154 -25.59 -24.09 -94.46
N ILE A 155 -24.70 -24.72 -95.22
CA ILE A 155 -25.00 -25.70 -96.30
C ILE A 155 -24.73 -27.13 -95.83
N LYS A 156 -23.67 -27.34 -95.06
CA LYS A 156 -23.35 -28.58 -94.34
C LYS A 156 -22.47 -28.25 -93.15
N VAL A 157 -22.60 -29.00 -92.06
CA VAL A 157 -21.77 -28.87 -90.84
C VAL A 157 -21.38 -30.26 -90.36
N ASN A 158 -20.22 -30.42 -89.73
CA ASN A 158 -19.85 -31.70 -89.10
C ASN A 158 -20.35 -31.81 -87.66
N SER A 159 -20.40 -33.04 -87.15
CA SER A 159 -20.77 -33.36 -85.76
C SER A 159 -19.91 -32.63 -84.72
N THR A 160 -18.63 -32.39 -84.98
CA THR A 160 -17.76 -31.58 -84.10
C THR A 160 -18.25 -30.14 -83.96
N LEU A 161 -18.67 -29.48 -85.07
CA LEU A 161 -19.23 -28.13 -85.01
C LEU A 161 -20.58 -28.10 -84.27
N CYS A 162 -21.40 -29.12 -84.46
CA CYS A 162 -22.65 -29.30 -83.70
C CYS A 162 -22.36 -29.35 -82.19
N GLY A 163 -21.33 -30.09 -81.77
CA GLY A 163 -20.86 -30.16 -80.38
C GLY A 163 -20.29 -28.83 -79.84
N ILE A 164 -19.57 -28.06 -80.65
CA ILE A 164 -19.02 -26.75 -80.28
C ILE A 164 -20.15 -25.72 -79.98
N LEU A 165 -21.22 -25.74 -80.79
CA LEU A 165 -22.31 -24.76 -80.74
C LEU A 165 -23.56 -25.23 -79.94
N GLY A 166 -23.69 -26.53 -79.65
CA GLY A 166 -24.83 -27.10 -78.93
C GLY A 166 -26.12 -27.23 -79.76
N TYR A 167 -26.05 -27.06 -81.08
CA TYR A 167 -27.15 -27.25 -82.03
C TYR A 167 -26.98 -28.55 -82.82
N SER A 168 -28.09 -29.16 -83.27
CA SER A 168 -28.03 -30.28 -84.23
C SER A 168 -27.78 -29.78 -85.66
N GLU A 169 -27.31 -30.66 -86.56
CA GLU A 169 -27.09 -30.31 -87.97
C GLU A 169 -28.35 -29.70 -88.61
N ALA A 170 -29.52 -30.33 -88.42
CA ALA A 170 -30.78 -29.84 -88.98
C ALA A 170 -31.19 -28.45 -88.45
N GLU A 171 -30.81 -28.08 -87.23
CA GLU A 171 -31.05 -26.74 -86.68
C GLU A 171 -30.06 -25.71 -87.24
N LEU A 172 -28.77 -26.07 -87.33
CA LEU A 172 -27.76 -25.22 -87.95
C LEU A 172 -28.07 -24.96 -89.43
N LEU A 173 -28.54 -25.97 -90.17
CA LEU A 173 -28.88 -25.85 -91.58
C LEU A 173 -30.05 -24.92 -91.88
N GLU A 174 -30.88 -24.54 -90.90
CA GLU A 174 -31.90 -23.48 -91.07
C GLU A 174 -31.45 -22.09 -90.61
N LEU A 175 -30.34 -22.01 -89.87
CA LEU A 175 -29.73 -20.76 -89.39
C LEU A 175 -28.69 -20.21 -90.38
N ASN A 176 -28.08 -19.08 -90.02
CA ASN A 176 -26.92 -18.51 -90.69
C ASN A 176 -25.83 -18.18 -89.66
N PHE A 177 -24.57 -18.01 -90.08
CA PHE A 177 -23.49 -17.75 -89.10
C PHE A 177 -23.66 -16.41 -88.40
N GLN A 178 -24.26 -15.42 -89.06
CA GLN A 178 -24.52 -14.08 -88.50
C GLN A 178 -25.39 -14.14 -87.25
N SER A 179 -26.44 -14.97 -87.26
CA SER A 179 -27.34 -15.17 -86.12
C SER A 179 -26.69 -15.82 -84.90
N LEU A 180 -25.48 -16.38 -85.08
CA LEU A 180 -24.71 -17.03 -84.03
C LEU A 180 -23.43 -16.27 -83.67
N THR A 181 -22.89 -15.36 -84.49
CA THR A 181 -21.74 -14.51 -84.09
C THR A 181 -22.19 -13.54 -82.99
N HIS A 182 -21.38 -13.37 -81.93
CA HIS A 182 -21.65 -12.41 -80.85
C HIS A 182 -21.77 -10.97 -81.39
N PRO A 183 -22.71 -10.13 -80.91
CA PRO A 183 -23.00 -8.82 -81.53
C PRO A 183 -21.78 -7.90 -81.72
N GLU A 184 -20.90 -7.84 -80.72
CA GLU A 184 -19.66 -7.03 -80.79
C GLU A 184 -18.65 -7.51 -81.86
N ASP A 185 -18.69 -8.81 -82.22
CA ASP A 185 -17.78 -9.41 -83.21
C ASP A 185 -18.39 -9.44 -84.62
N LEU A 186 -19.71 -9.23 -84.72
CA LEU A 186 -20.51 -9.45 -85.93
C LEU A 186 -20.14 -8.48 -87.07
N ASP A 187 -19.95 -7.20 -86.80
CA ASP A 187 -19.62 -6.21 -87.83
C ASP A 187 -18.26 -6.49 -88.48
N LEU A 188 -17.26 -6.90 -87.68
CA LEU A 188 -15.92 -7.25 -88.16
C LEU A 188 -15.91 -8.57 -88.94
N ASP A 189 -16.63 -9.57 -88.45
CA ASP A 189 -16.83 -10.87 -89.10
C ASP A 189 -17.58 -10.73 -90.44
N LEU A 190 -18.62 -9.89 -90.48
CA LEU A 190 -19.31 -9.50 -91.71
C LEU A 190 -18.41 -8.71 -92.66
N CYS A 191 -17.54 -7.83 -92.16
CA CYS A 191 -16.59 -7.11 -93.00
C CYS A 191 -15.66 -8.09 -93.72
N HIS A 192 -14.98 -8.97 -92.98
CA HIS A 192 -14.08 -9.98 -93.56
C HIS A 192 -14.81 -10.96 -94.49
N PHE A 193 -16.05 -11.38 -94.15
CA PHE A 193 -16.84 -12.26 -95.00
C PHE A 193 -17.25 -11.59 -96.32
N ASN A 194 -17.65 -10.32 -96.27
CA ASN A 194 -17.93 -9.53 -97.47
C ASN A 194 -16.66 -9.24 -98.29
N GLU A 195 -15.51 -9.06 -97.66
CA GLU A 195 -14.23 -8.93 -98.37
C GLU A 195 -13.90 -10.20 -99.17
N ILE A 196 -13.98 -11.40 -98.58
CA ILE A 196 -13.70 -12.64 -99.32
C ILE A 196 -14.78 -13.01 -100.36
N ILE A 197 -15.98 -12.42 -100.30
CA ILE A 197 -16.98 -12.50 -101.37
C ILE A 197 -16.61 -11.57 -102.53
N ASN A 198 -16.32 -10.30 -102.25
CA ASN A 198 -16.17 -9.26 -103.26
C ASN A 198 -14.75 -9.17 -103.86
N ASN A 199 -13.72 -9.63 -103.14
CA ASN A 199 -12.32 -9.45 -103.49
C ASN A 199 -11.61 -10.80 -103.75
N SER A 200 -10.45 -10.75 -104.41
CA SER A 200 -9.63 -11.91 -104.79
C SER A 200 -8.87 -12.56 -103.62
N ALA A 201 -9.11 -12.13 -102.38
CA ALA A 201 -8.54 -12.73 -101.18
C ALA A 201 -9.24 -14.06 -100.90
N GLY A 202 -8.54 -15.19 -101.12
CA GLY A 202 -9.14 -16.53 -101.02
C GLY A 202 -9.55 -16.97 -99.61
N ALA A 203 -9.10 -16.28 -98.56
CA ALA A 203 -9.44 -16.61 -97.18
C ALA A 203 -9.26 -15.43 -96.21
N TYR A 204 -9.97 -15.51 -95.07
CA TYR A 204 -9.65 -14.77 -93.84
C TYR A 204 -9.54 -15.73 -92.65
N GLN A 205 -8.89 -15.27 -91.59
CA GLN A 205 -8.89 -15.93 -90.29
C GLN A 205 -9.15 -14.89 -89.20
N THR A 206 -10.14 -15.14 -88.34
CA THR A 206 -10.47 -14.29 -87.19
C THR A 206 -10.61 -15.11 -85.91
N GLU A 207 -10.51 -14.47 -84.76
CA GLU A 207 -10.91 -15.04 -83.47
C GLU A 207 -12.16 -14.28 -82.99
N LYS A 208 -13.29 -14.97 -82.87
CA LYS A 208 -14.61 -14.40 -82.54
C LYS A 208 -15.39 -15.32 -81.61
N ARG A 209 -16.34 -14.75 -80.88
CA ARG A 209 -17.31 -15.50 -80.06
C ARG A 209 -18.48 -15.94 -80.93
N TYR A 210 -18.79 -17.23 -80.89
CA TYR A 210 -20.11 -17.72 -81.28
C TYR A 210 -21.00 -17.85 -80.05
N ILE A 211 -22.31 -17.71 -80.21
CA ILE A 211 -23.33 -17.94 -79.20
C ILE A 211 -23.84 -19.38 -79.34
N ARG A 212 -23.74 -20.17 -78.28
CA ARG A 212 -24.31 -21.52 -78.22
C ARG A 212 -25.84 -21.49 -78.10
N LYS A 213 -26.47 -22.64 -78.33
CA LYS A 213 -27.93 -22.84 -78.14
C LYS A 213 -28.44 -22.49 -76.73
N GLU A 214 -27.57 -22.62 -75.73
CA GLU A 214 -27.79 -22.25 -74.31
C GLU A 214 -27.60 -20.74 -74.03
N GLY A 215 -27.28 -19.92 -75.03
CA GLY A 215 -27.05 -18.47 -74.91
C GLY A 215 -25.65 -18.07 -74.43
N THR A 216 -24.78 -19.03 -74.10
CA THR A 216 -23.39 -18.74 -73.67
C THR A 216 -22.49 -18.40 -74.86
N PRO A 217 -21.60 -17.41 -74.74
CA PRO A 217 -20.55 -17.17 -75.75
C PRO A 217 -19.40 -18.17 -75.59
N ILE A 218 -18.88 -18.68 -76.71
CA ILE A 218 -17.68 -19.53 -76.78
C ILE A 218 -16.65 -18.90 -77.73
N TRP A 219 -15.40 -18.76 -77.28
CA TRP A 219 -14.32 -18.27 -78.14
C TRP A 219 -13.91 -19.30 -79.19
N THR A 220 -14.03 -18.92 -80.46
CA THR A 220 -13.61 -19.74 -81.60
C THR A 220 -12.63 -18.99 -82.50
N ARG A 221 -11.73 -19.73 -83.13
CA ARG A 221 -10.93 -19.26 -84.24
C ARG A 221 -11.55 -19.78 -85.53
N VAL A 222 -11.96 -18.87 -86.39
CA VAL A 222 -12.67 -19.17 -87.63
C VAL A 222 -11.78 -18.80 -88.82
N SER A 223 -11.34 -19.82 -89.54
CA SER A 223 -10.64 -19.70 -90.82
C SER A 223 -11.63 -20.00 -91.94
N THR A 224 -11.98 -19.00 -92.75
CA THR A 224 -12.97 -19.14 -93.81
C THR A 224 -12.32 -18.93 -95.17
N PHE A 225 -12.45 -19.93 -96.06
CA PHE A 225 -11.88 -19.98 -97.40
C PHE A 225 -13.01 -19.91 -98.45
N MET A 226 -12.94 -19.00 -99.42
CA MET A 226 -13.99 -18.83 -100.45
C MET A 226 -13.75 -19.74 -101.65
N ILE A 227 -14.61 -20.74 -101.85
CA ILE A 227 -14.57 -21.61 -103.03
C ILE A 227 -15.25 -20.90 -104.21
N ARG A 228 -14.58 -20.89 -105.36
CA ARG A 228 -15.01 -20.14 -106.55
C ARG A 228 -15.11 -21.04 -107.79
N THR A 229 -15.92 -20.63 -108.77
CA THR A 229 -15.92 -21.27 -110.10
C THR A 229 -14.62 -20.95 -110.85
N HIS A 230 -14.36 -21.67 -111.96
CA HIS A 230 -13.31 -21.30 -112.92
C HIS A 230 -13.48 -19.88 -113.51
N GLU A 231 -14.67 -19.29 -113.43
CA GLU A 231 -14.94 -17.88 -113.80
C GLU A 231 -14.78 -16.91 -112.61
N ASN A 232 -14.11 -17.33 -111.54
CA ASN A 232 -13.88 -16.58 -110.30
C ASN A 232 -15.15 -16.13 -109.54
N ARG A 233 -16.33 -16.68 -109.87
CA ARG A 233 -17.58 -16.38 -109.15
C ARG A 233 -17.61 -17.16 -107.82
N PRO A 234 -17.95 -16.56 -106.67
CA PRO A 234 -18.09 -17.31 -105.42
C PRO A 234 -19.23 -18.34 -105.51
N LEU A 235 -19.05 -19.49 -104.87
CA LEU A 235 -20.04 -20.56 -104.75
C LEU A 235 -20.53 -20.71 -103.31
N TYR A 236 -19.59 -20.95 -102.40
CA TYR A 236 -19.74 -21.09 -100.97
C TYR A 236 -18.35 -20.96 -100.33
N SER A 237 -18.26 -20.78 -99.01
CA SER A 237 -17.01 -20.84 -98.27
C SER A 237 -16.91 -22.07 -97.39
N VAL A 238 -15.70 -22.61 -97.23
CA VAL A 238 -15.37 -23.61 -96.21
C VAL A 238 -14.91 -22.86 -94.96
N SER A 239 -15.62 -23.02 -93.84
CA SER A 239 -15.25 -22.45 -92.54
C SER A 239 -14.75 -23.54 -91.60
N HIS A 240 -13.52 -23.39 -91.14
CA HIS A 240 -12.88 -24.22 -90.12
C HIS A 240 -12.91 -23.47 -88.79
N ILE A 241 -13.49 -24.09 -87.75
CA ILE A 241 -13.94 -23.47 -86.50
C ILE A 241 -13.31 -24.22 -85.32
N GLU A 242 -12.15 -23.73 -84.88
CA GLU A 242 -11.38 -24.24 -83.73
C GLU A 242 -11.93 -23.62 -82.43
N ASN A 243 -12.32 -24.45 -81.46
CA ASN A 243 -12.59 -23.98 -80.10
C ASN A 243 -11.27 -23.58 -79.44
N ILE A 244 -11.13 -22.31 -79.05
CA ILE A 244 -9.92 -21.77 -78.41
C ILE A 244 -10.18 -21.26 -76.98
N ASP A 245 -11.32 -21.61 -76.39
CA ASP A 245 -11.81 -21.06 -75.14
C ASP A 245 -10.88 -21.38 -73.94
N GLU A 246 -10.39 -22.63 -73.85
CA GLU A 246 -9.37 -23.02 -72.87
C GLU A 246 -8.06 -22.22 -73.05
N LYS A 247 -7.66 -21.97 -74.30
CA LYS A 247 -6.44 -21.22 -74.61
C LYS A 247 -6.56 -19.74 -74.26
N LYS A 248 -7.74 -19.14 -74.48
CA LYS A 248 -8.03 -17.75 -74.05
C LYS A 248 -8.05 -17.65 -72.53
N LYS A 249 -8.68 -18.61 -71.84
CA LYS A 249 -8.69 -18.71 -70.37
C LYS A 249 -7.28 -18.87 -69.80
N ALA A 250 -6.45 -19.73 -70.39
CA ALA A 250 -5.06 -19.94 -69.96
C ALA A 250 -4.18 -18.68 -70.15
N VAL A 251 -4.35 -17.94 -71.25
CA VAL A 251 -3.60 -16.69 -71.49
C VAL A 251 -4.05 -15.55 -70.56
N LEU A 252 -5.35 -15.46 -70.28
CA LEU A 252 -5.88 -14.53 -69.27
C LEU A 252 -5.35 -14.87 -67.87
N ALA A 253 -5.49 -16.12 -67.43
CA ALA A 253 -5.00 -16.58 -66.13
C ALA A 253 -3.49 -16.39 -65.96
N LEU A 254 -2.69 -16.59 -67.02
CA LEU A 254 -1.25 -16.32 -66.97
C LEU A 254 -0.95 -14.81 -66.81
N LYS A 255 -1.71 -13.94 -67.49
CA LYS A 255 -1.56 -12.48 -67.37
C LYS A 255 -2.00 -11.99 -66.00
N GLU A 256 -3.15 -12.46 -65.51
CA GLU A 256 -3.64 -12.15 -64.17
C GLU A 256 -2.68 -12.65 -63.09
N SER A 257 -2.13 -13.86 -63.22
CA SER A 257 -1.11 -14.39 -62.31
C SER A 257 0.17 -13.54 -62.30
N GLN A 258 0.66 -13.08 -63.46
CA GLN A 258 1.83 -12.19 -63.54
C GLN A 258 1.56 -10.81 -62.93
N GLU A 259 0.37 -10.23 -63.16
CA GLU A 259 -0.02 -8.93 -62.59
C GLU A 259 -0.28 -9.04 -61.08
N GLN A 260 -0.87 -10.14 -60.60
CA GLN A 260 -1.01 -10.47 -59.18
C GLN A 260 0.35 -10.65 -58.48
N LEU A 261 1.26 -11.45 -59.03
CA LEU A 261 2.59 -11.66 -58.43
C LEU A 261 3.39 -10.36 -58.32
N LYS A 262 3.32 -9.50 -59.35
CA LYS A 262 3.94 -8.17 -59.29
C LYS A 262 3.26 -7.24 -58.27
N ALA A 263 1.94 -7.30 -58.16
CA ALA A 263 1.20 -6.55 -57.15
C ALA A 263 1.50 -7.03 -55.72
N ILE A 264 1.71 -8.34 -55.51
CA ILE A 264 2.12 -8.92 -54.23
C ILE A 264 3.51 -8.42 -53.83
N PHE A 265 4.49 -8.43 -54.75
CA PHE A 265 5.84 -7.91 -54.48
C PHE A 265 5.82 -6.43 -54.10
N GLU A 266 5.18 -5.57 -54.90
CA GLU A 266 5.17 -4.11 -54.69
C GLU A 266 4.35 -3.65 -53.49
N ASN A 267 3.28 -4.37 -53.12
CA ASN A 267 2.42 -4.02 -51.98
C ASN A 267 2.72 -4.85 -50.71
N ALA A 268 3.76 -5.70 -50.71
CA ALA A 268 4.19 -6.40 -49.51
C ALA A 268 4.54 -5.42 -48.38
N SER A 269 4.09 -5.73 -47.17
CA SER A 269 4.29 -4.88 -45.97
C SER A 269 5.70 -4.94 -45.39
N GLU A 270 6.58 -5.76 -45.96
CA GLU A 270 7.96 -6.00 -45.55
C GLU A 270 8.93 -5.33 -46.55
N CYS A 271 10.14 -4.98 -46.11
CA CYS A 271 11.18 -4.52 -47.03
C CYS A 271 11.74 -5.72 -47.81
N ILE A 272 11.33 -5.88 -49.06
CA ILE A 272 11.83 -6.96 -49.94
C ILE A 272 12.76 -6.36 -50.99
N ALA A 273 13.98 -6.88 -51.04
CA ALA A 273 14.97 -6.60 -52.06
C ALA A 273 15.50 -7.91 -52.67
N ILE A 274 15.92 -7.85 -53.93
CA ILE A 274 16.57 -8.93 -54.66
C ILE A 274 17.90 -8.39 -55.15
N ILE A 275 19.00 -9.10 -54.92
CA ILE A 275 20.35 -8.65 -55.26
C ILE A 275 21.13 -9.70 -56.06
N GLU A 276 22.11 -9.27 -56.86
CA GLU A 276 23.08 -10.18 -57.45
C GLU A 276 24.07 -10.70 -56.39
N PRO A 277 24.65 -11.91 -56.55
CA PRO A 277 25.70 -12.43 -55.67
C PRO A 277 26.99 -11.58 -55.60
N ASN A 278 27.11 -10.52 -56.41
CA ASN A 278 28.18 -9.52 -56.34
C ASN A 278 27.84 -8.30 -55.45
N GLY A 279 26.67 -8.31 -54.80
CA GLY A 279 26.20 -7.28 -53.87
C GLY A 279 25.46 -6.09 -54.49
N CYS A 280 25.08 -6.10 -55.77
CA CYS A 280 24.29 -5.03 -56.39
C CYS A 280 22.78 -5.32 -56.30
N PHE A 281 21.94 -4.32 -55.99
CA PHE A 281 20.48 -4.47 -56.04
C PHE A 281 19.98 -4.70 -57.49
N LEU A 282 19.22 -5.78 -57.70
CA LEU A 282 18.52 -6.10 -58.96
C LEU A 282 17.13 -5.48 -59.00
N ASP A 283 16.37 -5.68 -57.91
CA ASP A 283 15.02 -5.17 -57.76
C ASP A 283 14.68 -4.97 -56.28
N LEU A 284 13.71 -4.11 -55.98
CA LEU A 284 13.23 -3.88 -54.61
C LEU A 284 11.83 -3.28 -54.62
N ASN A 285 11.02 -3.64 -53.62
CA ASN A 285 9.64 -3.19 -53.54
C ASN A 285 9.53 -1.74 -53.04
N LYS A 286 8.37 -1.13 -53.31
CA LYS A 286 7.98 0.20 -52.82
C LYS A 286 8.23 0.41 -51.31
N MET A 287 7.94 -0.59 -50.48
CA MET A 287 8.15 -0.53 -49.02
C MET A 287 9.62 -0.29 -48.64
N THR A 288 10.56 -0.94 -49.33
CA THR A 288 12.01 -0.76 -49.12
C THR A 288 12.44 0.68 -49.39
N CYS A 289 11.90 1.33 -50.43
CA CYS A 289 12.14 2.75 -50.69
C CYS A 289 11.60 3.64 -49.57
N GLU A 290 10.34 3.41 -49.16
CA GLU A 290 9.64 4.26 -48.19
C GLU A 290 10.22 4.15 -46.76
N ILE A 291 10.64 2.96 -46.33
CA ILE A 291 11.22 2.75 -45.00
C ILE A 291 12.67 3.25 -44.89
N LEU A 292 13.46 3.21 -45.97
CA LEU A 292 14.85 3.70 -45.98
C LEU A 292 14.98 5.17 -46.41
N GLY A 293 13.97 5.74 -47.07
CA GLY A 293 13.93 7.13 -47.54
C GLY A 293 14.67 7.38 -48.87
N TYR A 294 15.15 6.33 -49.54
CA TYR A 294 15.80 6.40 -50.86
C TYR A 294 14.82 6.07 -51.98
N SER A 295 14.99 6.70 -53.15
CA SER A 295 14.24 6.33 -54.35
C SER A 295 14.78 5.03 -54.96
N ARG A 296 13.94 4.30 -55.72
CA ARG A 296 14.33 3.04 -56.39
C ARG A 296 15.57 3.22 -57.26
N ASP A 297 15.64 4.32 -58.01
CA ASP A 297 16.77 4.65 -58.89
C ASP A 297 18.06 4.99 -58.12
N GLU A 298 17.98 5.40 -56.85
CA GLU A 298 19.17 5.55 -55.99
C GLU A 298 19.60 4.17 -55.45
N MET A 299 18.65 3.41 -54.88
CA MET A 299 18.90 2.07 -54.33
C MET A 299 19.52 1.12 -55.36
N LEU A 300 19.03 1.09 -56.60
CA LEU A 300 19.56 0.25 -57.69
C LEU A 300 20.99 0.64 -58.14
N LYS A 301 21.56 1.74 -57.62
CA LYS A 301 22.96 2.15 -57.85
C LYS A 301 23.85 1.96 -56.62
N MET A 302 23.28 1.54 -55.49
CA MET A 302 23.97 1.29 -54.23
C MET A 302 24.18 -0.21 -54.01
N LYS A 303 24.87 -0.56 -52.92
CA LYS A 303 25.01 -1.93 -52.40
C LYS A 303 24.49 -2.00 -50.96
N PRO A 304 24.11 -3.18 -50.43
CA PRO A 304 23.68 -3.32 -49.04
C PRO A 304 24.71 -2.81 -48.01
N HIS A 305 26.01 -2.85 -48.33
CA HIS A 305 27.06 -2.30 -47.45
C HIS A 305 27.09 -0.76 -47.40
N ASP A 306 26.45 -0.05 -48.34
CA ASP A 306 26.37 1.42 -48.33
C ASP A 306 25.27 1.94 -47.40
N ILE A 307 24.34 1.07 -47.00
CA ILE A 307 23.25 1.37 -46.07
C ILE A 307 23.40 0.70 -44.71
N VAL A 308 24.14 -0.42 -44.59
CA VAL A 308 24.43 -1.04 -43.29
C VAL A 308 25.41 -0.20 -42.48
N ALA A 309 25.14 -0.02 -41.19
CA ALA A 309 26.00 0.75 -40.28
C ALA A 309 27.37 0.07 -40.08
N PRO A 310 28.47 0.82 -39.83
CA PRO A 310 29.83 0.27 -39.77
C PRO A 310 30.01 -0.92 -38.82
N GLU A 311 29.33 -0.92 -37.69
CA GLU A 311 29.31 -1.99 -36.69
C GLU A 311 28.67 -3.30 -37.21
N SER A 312 27.69 -3.21 -38.10
CA SER A 312 26.98 -4.35 -38.68
C SER A 312 27.54 -4.81 -40.03
N ALA A 313 28.45 -4.03 -40.65
CA ALA A 313 29.03 -4.36 -41.95
C ALA A 313 29.79 -5.70 -41.96
N CYS A 314 30.45 -6.07 -40.84
CA CYS A 314 31.10 -7.37 -40.70
C CYS A 314 30.09 -8.53 -40.62
N GLN A 315 28.95 -8.34 -39.94
CA GLN A 315 27.91 -9.35 -39.80
C GLN A 315 27.27 -9.68 -41.16
N LEU A 316 27.00 -8.65 -41.97
CA LEU A 316 26.54 -8.79 -43.34
C LEU A 316 27.54 -9.58 -44.20
N ALA A 317 28.85 -9.28 -44.08
CA ALA A 317 29.89 -9.99 -44.82
C ALA A 317 29.94 -11.48 -44.46
N THR A 318 29.95 -11.84 -43.17
CA THR A 318 29.93 -13.25 -42.73
C THR A 318 28.66 -13.97 -43.19
N GLY A 319 27.50 -13.32 -43.13
CA GLY A 319 26.25 -13.92 -43.61
C GLY A 319 26.21 -14.14 -45.13
N PHE A 320 26.99 -13.41 -45.93
CA PHE A 320 27.20 -13.72 -47.34
C PHE A 320 28.12 -14.94 -47.54
N GLU A 321 29.13 -15.12 -46.70
CA GLU A 321 30.03 -16.29 -46.74
C GLU A 321 29.33 -17.59 -46.32
N GLU A 322 28.35 -17.52 -45.40
CA GLU A 322 27.53 -18.65 -44.97
C GLU A 322 26.41 -19.03 -45.97
N LEU A 323 26.06 -18.13 -46.90
CA LEU A 323 24.93 -18.28 -47.82
C LEU A 323 25.21 -19.29 -48.95
N THR A 324 25.04 -20.57 -48.62
CA THR A 324 25.33 -21.72 -49.49
C THR A 324 24.06 -22.37 -50.05
N GLU A 325 23.39 -23.20 -49.26
CA GLU A 325 22.07 -23.81 -49.58
C GLU A 325 21.03 -23.56 -48.47
N LYS A 326 21.40 -22.81 -47.43
CA LYS A 326 20.55 -22.50 -46.27
C LYS A 326 20.10 -21.04 -46.29
N HIS A 327 19.00 -20.78 -45.59
CA HIS A 327 18.57 -19.42 -45.29
C HIS A 327 19.45 -18.89 -44.16
N VAL A 328 19.98 -17.67 -44.31
CA VAL A 328 20.77 -16.99 -43.28
C VAL A 328 19.91 -15.88 -42.68
N THR A 329 19.95 -15.71 -41.35
CA THR A 329 19.22 -14.63 -40.65
C THR A 329 20.22 -13.82 -39.84
N LEU A 330 20.19 -12.49 -40.01
CA LEU A 330 21.11 -11.54 -39.37
C LEU A 330 20.33 -10.42 -38.69
N ASP A 331 20.68 -10.10 -37.45
CA ASP A 331 20.31 -8.83 -36.82
C ASP A 331 21.30 -7.74 -37.28
N LEU A 332 20.81 -6.72 -37.99
CA LEU A 332 21.63 -5.65 -38.56
C LEU A 332 21.07 -4.26 -38.25
N THR A 333 21.98 -3.29 -38.14
CA THR A 333 21.64 -1.87 -38.15
C THR A 333 21.79 -1.32 -39.56
N VAL A 334 20.74 -0.72 -40.12
CA VAL A 334 20.77 0.02 -41.39
C VAL A 334 20.53 1.51 -41.16
N THR A 335 21.06 2.36 -42.03
CA THR A 335 21.01 3.82 -41.94
C THR A 335 20.07 4.36 -43.00
N ARG A 336 19.06 5.12 -42.58
CA ARG A 336 18.15 5.83 -43.49
C ARG A 336 18.84 7.01 -44.17
N LYS A 337 18.24 7.52 -45.25
CA LYS A 337 18.74 8.69 -46.00
C LYS A 337 18.83 9.98 -45.17
N ASP A 338 18.09 10.08 -44.07
CA ASP A 338 18.15 11.20 -43.11
C ASP A 338 19.27 11.04 -42.05
N GLY A 339 20.04 9.95 -42.11
CA GLY A 339 21.08 9.61 -41.14
C GLY A 339 20.57 8.89 -39.88
N THR A 340 19.27 8.57 -39.76
CA THR A 340 18.76 7.84 -38.61
C THR A 340 19.02 6.32 -38.71
N PRO A 341 19.50 5.67 -37.63
CA PRO A 341 19.67 4.23 -37.60
C PRO A 341 18.32 3.51 -37.41
N LEU A 342 18.20 2.35 -38.04
CA LEU A 342 17.05 1.48 -38.07
C LEU A 342 17.50 0.04 -37.78
N GLN A 343 16.83 -0.63 -36.84
CA GLN A 343 17.11 -2.02 -36.46
C GLN A 343 16.27 -2.96 -37.33
N VAL A 344 16.91 -3.87 -38.06
CA VAL A 344 16.23 -4.87 -38.90
C VAL A 344 16.72 -6.29 -38.62
N GLU A 345 15.79 -7.23 -38.62
CA GLU A 345 16.10 -8.64 -38.84
C GLU A 345 16.12 -8.85 -40.37
N LEU A 346 17.29 -9.20 -40.92
CA LEU A 346 17.49 -9.47 -42.34
C LEU A 346 17.56 -10.98 -42.58
N LYS A 347 16.62 -11.50 -43.36
CA LYS A 347 16.60 -12.88 -43.86
C LYS A 347 17.12 -12.91 -45.30
N MET A 348 18.10 -13.77 -45.55
CA MET A 348 18.77 -13.94 -46.84
C MET A 348 18.61 -15.37 -47.36
N GLN A 349 18.25 -15.52 -48.63
CA GLN A 349 18.11 -16.82 -49.29
C GLN A 349 18.61 -16.76 -50.74
N LEU A 350 19.36 -17.77 -51.18
CA LEU A 350 19.65 -17.98 -52.60
C LEU A 350 18.39 -18.47 -53.34
N ILE A 351 17.97 -17.72 -54.36
CA ILE A 351 16.80 -18.01 -55.21
C ILE A 351 17.20 -18.04 -56.69
N ASP A 352 16.35 -18.66 -57.51
CA ASP A 352 16.40 -18.54 -58.97
C ASP A 352 15.47 -17.40 -59.42
N TYR A 353 16.05 -16.34 -59.98
CA TYR A 353 15.35 -15.15 -60.45
C TYR A 353 15.53 -15.02 -61.98
N GLY A 354 14.57 -15.58 -62.72
CA GLY A 354 14.73 -15.82 -64.15
C GLY A 354 15.84 -16.85 -64.41
N GLU A 355 16.81 -16.49 -65.24
CA GLU A 355 17.99 -17.33 -65.56
C GLU A 355 19.19 -17.10 -64.61
N LYS A 356 19.05 -16.22 -63.61
CA LYS A 356 20.12 -15.88 -62.65
C LYS A 356 19.88 -16.49 -61.28
N LYS A 357 20.95 -16.96 -60.63
CA LYS A 357 20.98 -17.04 -59.16
C LYS A 357 21.03 -15.62 -58.58
N ALA A 358 20.10 -15.32 -57.69
CA ALA A 358 20.00 -14.06 -56.97
C ALA A 358 19.84 -14.33 -55.47
N ILE A 359 20.05 -13.31 -54.65
CA ILE A 359 19.82 -13.38 -53.21
C ILE A 359 18.57 -12.58 -52.89
N LEU A 360 17.54 -13.25 -52.38
CA LEU A 360 16.36 -12.63 -51.81
C LEU A 360 16.73 -12.11 -50.41
N MET A 361 16.42 -10.85 -50.15
CA MET A 361 16.59 -10.15 -48.89
C MET A 361 15.22 -9.68 -48.38
N VAL A 362 14.79 -10.19 -47.23
CA VAL A 362 13.58 -9.72 -46.54
C VAL A 362 14.01 -9.10 -45.22
N ALA A 363 13.74 -7.81 -45.03
CA ALA A 363 14.08 -7.07 -43.83
C ALA A 363 12.81 -6.64 -43.06
N LEU A 364 12.74 -7.08 -41.79
CA LEU A 364 11.64 -6.78 -40.87
C LEU A 364 12.03 -5.63 -39.93
N ASP A 365 11.19 -4.59 -39.83
CA ASP A 365 11.41 -3.46 -38.92
C ASP A 365 11.22 -3.89 -37.46
N MET A 366 12.33 -4.24 -36.82
CA MET A 366 12.37 -4.64 -35.42
C MET A 366 12.21 -3.45 -34.46
N THR A 367 12.11 -2.20 -34.93
CA THR A 367 11.98 -1.02 -34.07
C THR A 367 10.75 -1.08 -33.16
N LYS A 368 9.61 -1.61 -33.62
CA LYS A 368 8.42 -1.79 -32.76
C LYS A 368 8.60 -2.96 -31.80
N CYS A 369 9.17 -4.07 -32.26
CA CYS A 369 9.36 -5.27 -31.45
C CYS A 369 10.40 -5.03 -30.35
N LYS A 370 11.62 -4.60 -30.70
CA LYS A 370 12.67 -4.22 -29.76
C LYS A 370 12.25 -3.07 -28.84
N LYS A 371 11.44 -2.09 -29.26
CA LYS A 371 10.90 -1.09 -28.31
C LYS A 371 9.84 -1.63 -27.36
N ALA A 372 9.02 -2.61 -27.78
CA ALA A 372 8.09 -3.28 -26.88
C ALA A 372 8.81 -4.21 -25.89
N GLU A 373 9.86 -4.89 -26.36
CA GLU A 373 10.75 -5.73 -25.57
C GLU A 373 11.59 -4.88 -24.59
N GLU A 374 12.21 -3.78 -25.03
CA GLU A 374 12.85 -2.80 -24.17
C GLU A 374 11.84 -2.19 -23.18
N ALA A 375 10.62 -1.85 -23.59
CA ALA A 375 9.61 -1.32 -22.67
C ALA A 375 9.20 -2.36 -21.61
N LEU A 376 9.07 -3.63 -22.00
CA LEU A 376 8.79 -4.75 -21.09
C LEU A 376 9.99 -5.02 -20.15
N LEU A 377 11.21 -5.01 -20.68
CA LEU A 377 12.43 -5.24 -19.91
C LEU A 377 12.72 -4.05 -18.97
N ASN A 378 12.41 -2.82 -19.39
CA ASN A 378 12.36 -1.63 -18.53
C ASN A 378 11.28 -1.74 -17.45
N GLN A 379 10.08 -2.25 -17.77
CA GLN A 379 9.04 -2.52 -16.77
C GLN A 379 9.48 -3.59 -15.78
N VAL A 380 10.20 -4.64 -16.22
CA VAL A 380 10.79 -5.67 -15.35
C VAL A 380 11.92 -5.10 -14.48
N GLN A 381 12.79 -4.25 -15.05
CA GLN A 381 13.85 -3.55 -14.34
C GLN A 381 13.28 -2.59 -13.27
N PHE A 382 12.20 -1.88 -13.61
CA PHE A 382 11.43 -1.03 -12.70
C PHE A 382 10.74 -1.84 -11.61
N LEU A 383 10.03 -2.93 -11.96
CA LEU A 383 9.39 -3.86 -11.01
C LEU A 383 10.41 -4.44 -10.03
N LYS A 384 11.56 -4.90 -10.53
CA LYS A 384 12.65 -5.43 -9.69
C LYS A 384 13.22 -4.36 -8.76
N THR A 385 13.52 -3.17 -9.29
CA THR A 385 13.99 -2.05 -8.45
C THR A 385 12.95 -1.64 -7.40
N LEU A 386 11.67 -1.62 -7.76
CA LEU A 386 10.56 -1.33 -6.85
C LEU A 386 10.49 -2.39 -5.74
N LEU A 387 10.50 -3.67 -6.10
CA LEU A 387 10.48 -4.81 -5.18
C LEU A 387 11.69 -4.80 -4.22
N ASP A 388 12.89 -4.54 -4.71
CA ASP A 388 14.12 -4.48 -3.91
C ASP A 388 14.29 -3.16 -3.12
N THR A 389 13.51 -2.11 -3.42
CA THR A 389 13.46 -0.87 -2.63
C THR A 389 12.46 -0.95 -1.47
N ILE A 390 11.49 -1.87 -1.51
CA ILE A 390 10.62 -2.13 -0.36
C ILE A 390 11.46 -2.72 0.78
N PRO A 391 11.55 -2.08 1.97
CA PRO A 391 12.42 -2.52 3.08
C PRO A 391 11.83 -3.70 3.87
N ALA A 392 11.09 -4.58 3.19
CA ALA A 392 10.38 -5.73 3.75
C ALA A 392 10.43 -6.89 2.75
N PRO A 393 10.50 -8.16 3.18
CA PRO A 393 10.28 -9.31 2.30
C PRO A 393 8.97 -9.22 1.52
N VAL A 394 9.04 -9.39 0.20
CA VAL A 394 7.88 -9.45 -0.70
C VAL A 394 7.97 -10.68 -1.59
N PHE A 395 6.85 -11.38 -1.76
CA PHE A 395 6.70 -12.51 -2.67
C PHE A 395 5.37 -12.43 -3.42
N TYR A 396 5.26 -13.16 -4.54
CA TYR A 396 3.99 -13.47 -5.17
C TYR A 396 3.98 -14.90 -5.70
N LYS A 397 2.79 -15.51 -5.70
CA LYS A 397 2.52 -16.89 -6.13
C LYS A 397 1.42 -16.92 -7.18
N ASP A 398 1.37 -17.98 -7.98
CA ASP A 398 0.21 -18.31 -8.80
C ASP A 398 -0.90 -19.00 -7.98
N ARG A 399 -1.98 -19.41 -8.67
CA ARG A 399 -3.13 -20.12 -8.11
C ARG A 399 -2.83 -21.55 -7.66
N ASP A 400 -1.74 -22.15 -8.16
CA ASP A 400 -1.24 -23.49 -7.77
C ASP A 400 -0.19 -23.38 -6.64
N GLU A 401 -0.14 -22.23 -5.97
CA GLU A 401 0.66 -21.92 -4.79
C GLU A 401 2.18 -21.91 -5.01
N ARG A 402 2.62 -21.85 -6.28
CA ARG A 402 4.04 -21.79 -6.65
C ARG A 402 4.53 -20.35 -6.67
N TYR A 403 5.71 -20.10 -6.09
CA TYR A 403 6.32 -18.76 -6.12
C TYR A 403 6.65 -18.34 -7.55
N GLN A 404 6.06 -17.24 -8.01
CA GLN A 404 6.30 -16.65 -9.33
C GLN A 404 7.31 -15.49 -9.29
N GLY A 405 7.55 -14.92 -8.10
CA GLY A 405 8.63 -13.96 -7.87
C GLY A 405 8.76 -13.57 -6.40
N CYS A 406 9.91 -13.03 -6.04
CA CYS A 406 10.18 -12.44 -4.72
C CYS A 406 11.31 -11.43 -4.78
N ASN A 407 11.39 -10.53 -3.79
CA ASN A 407 12.50 -9.58 -3.66
C ASN A 407 13.72 -10.22 -2.95
N GLY A 408 14.88 -9.57 -3.05
CA GLY A 408 16.12 -10.05 -2.45
C GLY A 408 16.03 -10.25 -0.93
N LEU A 409 15.19 -9.49 -0.23
CA LEU A 409 14.95 -9.65 1.21
C LEU A 409 14.21 -10.94 1.55
N PHE A 410 13.17 -11.32 0.80
CA PHE A 410 12.48 -12.60 1.00
C PHE A 410 13.41 -13.78 0.75
N ALA A 411 14.14 -13.74 -0.38
CA ALA A 411 15.07 -14.79 -0.74
C ALA A 411 16.17 -15.00 0.31
N SER A 412 16.81 -13.91 0.76
CA SER A 412 17.95 -13.98 1.69
C SER A 412 17.58 -14.11 3.18
N LYS A 413 16.59 -13.37 3.70
CA LYS A 413 16.20 -13.44 5.13
C LYS A 413 15.30 -14.64 5.44
N ILE A 414 14.31 -14.93 4.59
CA ILE A 414 13.28 -15.93 4.91
C ILE A 414 13.75 -17.34 4.54
N LEU A 415 14.11 -17.56 3.26
CA LEU A 415 14.47 -18.90 2.78
C LEU A 415 15.97 -19.20 2.77
N GLY A 416 16.83 -18.18 2.73
CA GLY A 416 18.29 -18.37 2.66
C GLY A 416 18.78 -18.88 1.31
N LEU A 417 17.91 -18.84 0.30
CA LEU A 417 18.12 -19.38 -1.03
C LEU A 417 18.29 -18.26 -2.06
N PRO A 418 19.09 -18.44 -3.11
CA PRO A 418 19.06 -17.56 -4.27
C PRO A 418 17.68 -17.65 -4.95
N VAL A 419 17.19 -16.55 -5.53
CA VAL A 419 15.82 -16.40 -6.06
C VAL A 419 15.48 -17.52 -7.04
N GLU A 420 16.46 -17.92 -7.86
CA GLU A 420 16.37 -18.95 -8.91
C GLU A 420 16.07 -20.35 -8.36
N LYS A 421 16.28 -20.59 -7.05
CA LYS A 421 15.90 -21.85 -6.35
C LYS A 421 14.55 -21.76 -5.64
N ILE A 422 13.89 -20.61 -5.69
CA ILE A 422 12.59 -20.34 -5.07
C ILE A 422 11.47 -20.36 -6.13
N ILE A 423 11.73 -19.81 -7.31
CA ILE A 423 10.72 -19.70 -8.39
C ILE A 423 10.23 -21.09 -8.85
N GLY A 424 8.93 -21.18 -9.13
CA GLY A 424 8.25 -22.39 -9.61
C GLY A 424 7.95 -23.43 -8.52
N ARG A 425 8.36 -23.21 -7.27
CA ARG A 425 8.21 -24.18 -6.17
C ARG A 425 7.07 -23.80 -5.22
N THR A 426 6.40 -24.79 -4.65
CA THR A 426 5.37 -24.58 -3.60
C THR A 426 6.00 -24.48 -2.21
N VAL A 427 5.26 -23.94 -1.22
CA VAL A 427 5.77 -23.80 0.16
C VAL A 427 6.15 -25.14 0.82
N ASP A 428 5.46 -26.23 0.45
CA ASP A 428 5.70 -27.58 0.95
C ASP A 428 7.00 -28.22 0.41
N GLU A 429 7.57 -27.68 -0.67
CA GLU A 429 8.80 -28.21 -1.28
C GLU A 429 10.08 -27.75 -0.55
N PHE A 430 9.99 -26.76 0.35
CA PHE A 430 11.08 -26.22 1.16
C PHE A 430 11.21 -26.96 2.51
N VAL A 431 11.25 -28.30 2.47
CA VAL A 431 11.19 -29.16 3.67
C VAL A 431 12.42 -29.09 4.59
N HIS A 432 13.49 -28.42 4.18
CA HIS A 432 14.70 -28.21 4.98
C HIS A 432 14.80 -26.79 5.55
N GLU A 433 14.11 -25.85 4.91
CA GLU A 433 14.13 -24.42 5.18
C GLU A 433 12.88 -24.00 6.00
N ILE A 434 11.73 -24.64 5.76
CA ILE A 434 10.47 -24.43 6.49
C ILE A 434 9.98 -25.77 7.10
N PRO A 435 9.77 -25.84 8.43
CA PRO A 435 9.13 -26.99 9.07
C PRO A 435 7.75 -27.32 8.47
N LYS A 436 7.49 -28.60 8.17
CA LYS A 436 6.27 -29.05 7.46
C LYS A 436 4.95 -28.60 8.10
N ASN A 437 4.91 -28.46 9.41
CA ASN A 437 3.74 -27.93 10.13
C ASN A 437 3.49 -26.44 9.82
N LEU A 438 4.54 -25.62 9.71
CA LEU A 438 4.42 -24.21 9.31
C LEU A 438 4.09 -24.08 7.82
N ALA A 439 4.72 -24.89 6.96
CA ALA A 439 4.38 -24.92 5.53
C ALA A 439 2.89 -25.22 5.30
N SER A 440 2.34 -26.21 6.02
CA SER A 440 0.91 -26.55 6.00
C SER A 440 -0.01 -25.38 6.42
N ILE A 441 0.38 -24.61 7.46
CA ILE A 441 -0.39 -23.45 7.94
C ILE A 441 -0.36 -22.31 6.91
N TYR A 442 0.80 -22.03 6.32
CA TYR A 442 0.90 -21.03 5.25
C TYR A 442 0.07 -21.41 4.04
N ARG A 443 0.07 -22.70 3.67
CA ARG A 443 -0.75 -23.27 2.60
C ARG A 443 -2.24 -23.11 2.86
N GLU A 444 -2.73 -23.51 4.03
CA GLU A 444 -4.14 -23.38 4.40
C GLU A 444 -4.61 -21.92 4.37
N LYS A 445 -3.75 -20.97 4.77
CA LYS A 445 -4.03 -19.53 4.71
C LYS A 445 -4.04 -19.00 3.27
N ASP A 446 -3.14 -19.47 2.40
CA ASP A 446 -3.07 -19.08 0.99
C ASP A 446 -4.28 -19.61 0.20
N LEU A 447 -4.71 -20.85 0.43
CA LEU A 447 -5.93 -21.43 -0.13
C LEU A 447 -7.18 -20.65 0.32
N LYS A 448 -7.33 -20.38 1.63
CA LYS A 448 -8.46 -19.59 2.16
C LYS A 448 -8.51 -18.17 1.60
N LEU A 449 -7.35 -17.56 1.31
CA LEU A 449 -7.24 -16.27 0.65
C LEU A 449 -7.73 -16.33 -0.81
N LEU A 450 -7.28 -17.34 -1.57
CA LEU A 450 -7.73 -17.58 -2.96
C LEU A 450 -9.24 -17.87 -3.07
N GLU A 451 -9.83 -18.55 -2.08
CA GLU A 451 -11.28 -18.79 -1.99
C GLU A 451 -12.08 -17.52 -1.65
N ASN A 452 -11.67 -16.80 -0.60
CA ASN A 452 -12.48 -15.70 -0.04
C ASN A 452 -12.26 -14.35 -0.75
N GLY A 453 -11.16 -14.21 -1.52
CA GLY A 453 -10.95 -13.09 -2.44
C GLY A 453 -10.75 -11.71 -1.83
N LYS A 454 -10.71 -11.59 -0.49
CA LYS A 454 -10.44 -10.37 0.29
C LYS A 454 -8.99 -10.38 0.79
N THR A 455 -8.39 -9.20 0.93
CA THR A 455 -7.06 -9.04 1.53
C THR A 455 -6.98 -9.66 2.93
N GLN A 456 -5.92 -10.40 3.20
CA GLN A 456 -5.67 -11.08 4.47
C GLN A 456 -4.56 -10.36 5.23
N TYR A 457 -4.84 -10.01 6.48
CA TYR A 457 -3.89 -9.40 7.41
C TYR A 457 -3.78 -10.31 8.63
N TYR A 458 -2.58 -10.79 8.95
CA TYR A 458 -2.33 -11.60 10.15
C TYR A 458 -0.85 -11.54 10.56
N GLU A 459 -0.59 -11.82 11.82
CA GLU A 459 0.77 -11.98 12.35
C GLU A 459 1.14 -13.45 12.49
N GLU A 460 2.40 -13.80 12.28
CA GLU A 460 2.92 -15.13 12.59
C GLU A 460 4.40 -15.11 12.94
N GLU A 461 4.88 -16.11 13.67
CA GLU A 461 6.30 -16.33 13.89
C GLU A 461 6.89 -17.17 12.75
N VAL A 462 7.89 -16.62 12.08
CA VAL A 462 8.56 -17.20 10.93
C VAL A 462 9.98 -17.57 11.35
N LEU A 463 10.40 -18.80 11.05
CA LEU A 463 11.80 -19.18 11.12
C LEU A 463 12.54 -18.53 9.94
N CYS A 464 13.47 -17.64 10.23
CA CYS A 464 14.36 -17.04 9.25
C CYS A 464 15.51 -17.99 8.89
N ALA A 465 16.13 -17.74 7.74
CA ALA A 465 17.24 -18.51 7.18
C ALA A 465 18.48 -18.64 8.09
N ASN A 466 18.66 -17.70 9.02
CA ASN A 466 19.71 -17.71 10.04
C ASN A 466 19.39 -18.58 11.26
N GLY A 467 18.21 -19.20 11.32
CA GLY A 467 17.71 -19.97 12.45
C GLY A 467 17.03 -19.15 13.55
N GLU A 468 16.88 -17.83 13.38
CA GLU A 468 16.12 -16.99 14.31
C GLU A 468 14.62 -17.13 14.06
N LEU A 469 13.83 -17.25 15.14
CA LEU A 469 12.39 -17.01 15.07
C LEU A 469 12.14 -15.49 15.09
N ARG A 470 11.35 -15.00 14.12
CA ARG A 470 11.03 -13.58 13.95
C ARG A 470 9.53 -13.38 13.72
N ASN A 471 8.96 -12.33 14.28
CA ASN A 471 7.54 -12.02 14.13
C ASN A 471 7.33 -11.20 12.85
N PHE A 472 6.44 -11.65 11.97
CA PHE A 472 6.09 -10.93 10.75
C PHE A 472 4.59 -10.63 10.68
N LEU A 473 4.25 -9.41 10.26
CA LEU A 473 2.91 -9.04 9.83
C LEU A 473 2.80 -9.37 8.33
N PHE A 474 2.01 -10.38 8.01
CA PHE A 474 1.63 -10.74 6.66
C PHE A 474 0.46 -9.87 6.20
N ASN A 475 0.67 -9.12 5.12
CA ASN A 475 -0.37 -8.48 4.34
C ASN A 475 -0.38 -9.16 2.95
N LYS A 476 -1.46 -9.90 2.66
CA LYS A 476 -1.59 -10.67 1.42
C LYS A 476 -2.85 -10.27 0.65
N ALA A 477 -2.71 -9.97 -0.64
CA ALA A 477 -3.82 -9.69 -1.54
C ALA A 477 -3.92 -10.76 -2.65
N VAL A 478 -5.14 -11.11 -3.04
CA VAL A 478 -5.38 -11.86 -4.29
C VAL A 478 -5.21 -10.89 -5.46
N TYR A 479 -4.23 -11.12 -6.33
CA TYR A 479 -4.21 -10.47 -7.64
C TYR A 479 -5.03 -11.30 -8.64
N ARG A 480 -5.55 -10.61 -9.64
CA ARG A 480 -6.60 -11.12 -10.53
C ARG A 480 -6.24 -10.77 -11.97
N ASP A 481 -6.60 -11.65 -12.89
CA ASP A 481 -6.72 -11.28 -14.30
C ASP A 481 -7.82 -10.22 -14.46
N ILE A 482 -7.94 -9.57 -15.63
CA ILE A 482 -9.07 -8.63 -15.81
C ILE A 482 -10.44 -9.31 -15.94
N SER A 483 -10.58 -10.63 -15.76
CA SER A 483 -11.91 -11.20 -15.39
C SER A 483 -12.37 -10.81 -14.00
N GLY A 484 -11.46 -10.28 -13.18
CA GLY A 484 -11.60 -10.35 -11.74
C GLY A 484 -11.42 -11.77 -11.20
N LYS A 485 -10.98 -12.76 -11.99
CA LYS A 485 -10.76 -14.13 -11.52
C LYS A 485 -9.39 -14.21 -10.83
N ALA A 486 -9.34 -14.95 -9.72
CA ALA A 486 -8.14 -15.10 -8.90
C ALA A 486 -7.04 -15.87 -9.67
N THR A 487 -5.96 -15.18 -10.03
CA THR A 487 -4.79 -15.75 -10.73
C THR A 487 -3.62 -16.05 -9.79
N GLY A 488 -3.57 -15.41 -8.62
CA GLY A 488 -2.56 -15.69 -7.61
C GLY A 488 -2.65 -14.77 -6.41
N ILE A 489 -1.62 -14.80 -5.57
CA ILE A 489 -1.50 -13.95 -4.38
C ILE A 489 -0.19 -13.18 -4.36
N VAL A 490 -0.23 -11.93 -3.89
CA VAL A 490 0.96 -11.13 -3.56
C VAL A 490 0.99 -10.93 -2.05
N GLY A 491 2.16 -11.14 -1.43
CA GLY A 491 2.37 -11.08 0.01
C GLY A 491 3.54 -10.18 0.37
N VAL A 492 3.28 -9.19 1.23
CA VAL A 492 4.30 -8.39 1.91
C VAL A 492 4.39 -8.89 3.35
N MET A 493 5.60 -9.16 3.83
CA MET A 493 5.87 -9.54 5.21
C MET A 493 6.65 -8.41 5.88
N LEU A 494 5.99 -7.61 6.72
CA LEU A 494 6.68 -6.60 7.51
C LEU A 494 7.38 -7.29 8.69
N ASP A 495 8.71 -7.15 8.83
CA ASP A 495 9.44 -7.64 10.01
C ASP A 495 9.02 -6.80 11.22
N ILE A 496 8.04 -7.30 11.97
CA ILE A 496 7.57 -6.70 13.21
C ILE A 496 8.31 -7.31 14.40
N THR A 497 9.47 -7.96 14.23
CA THR A 497 10.25 -8.45 15.38
C THR A 497 10.79 -7.29 16.18
N GLU A 498 11.37 -6.29 15.52
CA GLU A 498 11.79 -5.06 16.19
C GLU A 498 10.59 -4.23 16.63
N ARG A 499 9.48 -4.17 15.87
CA ARG A 499 8.23 -3.55 16.35
C ARG A 499 7.67 -4.25 17.58
N LYS A 500 7.67 -5.58 17.68
CA LYS A 500 7.15 -6.34 18.84
C LYS A 500 8.12 -6.44 19.99
N GLN A 501 9.43 -6.47 19.74
CA GLN A 501 10.41 -6.35 20.81
C GLN A 501 10.41 -4.92 21.35
N ALA A 502 10.23 -3.90 20.50
CA ALA A 502 9.98 -2.54 20.93
C ALA A 502 8.60 -2.40 21.57
N GLU A 503 7.51 -3.00 21.10
CA GLU A 503 6.17 -2.91 21.71
C GLU A 503 6.04 -3.76 22.97
N GLU A 504 6.75 -4.88 23.11
CA GLU A 504 6.75 -5.71 24.33
C GLU A 504 7.78 -5.18 25.33
N ALA A 505 8.91 -4.58 24.90
CA ALA A 505 9.81 -3.84 25.78
C ALA A 505 9.28 -2.42 26.10
N LEU A 506 8.50 -1.78 25.24
CA LEU A 506 7.70 -0.58 25.52
C LEU A 506 6.51 -0.98 26.37
N ARG A 507 5.85 -2.13 26.18
CA ARG A 507 4.77 -2.56 27.08
C ARG A 507 5.31 -3.05 28.42
N GLU A 508 6.49 -3.65 28.50
CA GLU A 508 7.14 -3.95 29.77
C GLU A 508 7.70 -2.70 30.42
N SER A 509 8.40 -1.85 29.66
CA SER A 509 8.99 -0.62 30.18
C SER A 509 7.92 0.41 30.46
N GLU A 510 6.85 0.55 29.70
CA GLU A 510 5.66 1.32 30.07
C GLU A 510 4.84 0.62 31.11
N ASN A 511 4.69 -0.71 31.19
CA ASN A 511 4.02 -1.26 32.37
C ASN A 511 4.86 -0.96 33.61
N LYS A 512 6.19 -1.09 33.58
CA LYS A 512 7.09 -0.69 34.69
C LYS A 512 7.02 0.82 34.94
N LEU A 513 7.22 1.66 33.93
CA LEU A 513 7.28 3.13 34.02
C LEU A 513 5.91 3.77 34.26
N ARG A 514 4.81 3.20 33.76
CA ARG A 514 3.43 3.59 34.10
C ARG A 514 3.09 3.09 35.49
N ILE A 515 3.46 1.87 35.91
CA ILE A 515 3.40 1.48 37.33
C ILE A 515 4.18 2.49 38.17
N ILE A 516 5.35 2.98 37.74
CA ILE A 516 6.11 3.99 38.51
C ILE A 516 5.48 5.39 38.43
N PHE A 517 4.92 5.80 37.30
CA PHE A 517 4.28 7.10 37.08
C PHE A 517 2.88 7.20 37.72
N GLU A 518 2.20 6.06 37.91
CA GLU A 518 0.88 5.94 38.54
C GLU A 518 0.97 5.49 40.03
N ASN A 519 2.06 4.83 40.46
CA ASN A 519 2.28 4.44 41.87
C ASN A 519 3.42 5.24 42.55
N ILE A 520 3.92 6.32 41.93
CA ILE A 520 4.62 7.40 42.65
C ILE A 520 3.55 8.20 43.41
N SER A 521 3.81 8.48 44.68
CA SER A 521 2.88 9.15 45.61
C SER A 521 2.70 10.66 45.37
N ASP A 522 3.11 11.17 44.21
CA ASP A 522 3.07 12.58 43.83
C ASP A 522 2.41 12.74 42.45
N GLY A 523 1.61 13.79 42.29
CA GLY A 523 1.09 14.22 41.00
C GLY A 523 2.20 14.80 40.13
N ILE A 524 2.16 14.56 38.83
CA ILE A 524 3.12 15.07 37.85
C ILE A 524 2.34 15.60 36.65
N ALA A 525 2.59 16.86 36.31
CA ALA A 525 2.00 17.54 35.16
C ALA A 525 3.09 18.27 34.35
N LEU A 526 2.89 18.42 33.05
CA LEU A 526 3.77 19.10 32.12
C LEU A 526 2.92 20.05 31.27
N HIS A 527 3.35 21.30 31.09
CA HIS A 527 2.61 22.31 30.33
C HIS A 527 3.53 23.37 29.71
N ASP A 528 3.08 24.15 28.72
CA ASP A 528 3.85 25.29 28.23
C ASP A 528 3.78 26.52 29.15
N ILE A 529 4.56 27.55 28.79
CA ILE A 529 4.62 28.85 29.45
C ILE A 529 3.33 29.69 29.32
N GLU A 530 2.46 29.36 28.36
CA GLU A 530 1.10 29.93 28.23
C GLU A 530 0.08 29.10 29.04
N GLY A 531 0.52 27.99 29.62
CA GLY A 531 -0.20 27.13 30.54
C GLY A 531 -0.84 25.90 29.90
N ARG A 532 -0.79 25.69 28.58
CA ARG A 532 -1.45 24.52 27.97
C ARG A 532 -0.72 23.25 28.39
N PHE A 533 -1.42 22.30 29.00
CA PHE A 533 -0.79 21.04 29.39
C PHE A 533 -0.38 20.21 28.17
N PHE A 534 0.71 19.47 28.33
CA PHE A 534 1.30 18.51 27.37
C PHE A 534 1.18 17.06 27.87
N GLU A 535 1.35 16.83 29.17
CA GLU A 535 1.18 15.51 29.78
C GLU A 535 0.79 15.63 31.27
N VAL A 536 0.07 14.65 31.80
CA VAL A 536 -0.26 14.49 33.22
C VAL A 536 -0.28 13.02 33.63
N ASN A 537 0.11 12.70 34.87
CA ASN A 537 -0.01 11.36 35.46
C ASN A 537 -1.39 11.11 36.08
N GLN A 538 -1.65 9.84 36.41
CA GLN A 538 -2.90 9.41 37.04
C GLN A 538 -3.19 10.18 38.34
N VAL A 539 -2.18 10.33 39.21
CA VAL A 539 -2.31 11.05 40.49
C VAL A 539 -2.63 12.55 40.30
N ALA A 540 -2.07 13.22 39.28
CA ALA A 540 -2.41 14.61 38.96
C ALA A 540 -3.82 14.76 38.36
N CYS A 541 -4.29 13.77 37.59
CA CYS A 541 -5.68 13.72 37.15
C CYS A 541 -6.63 13.53 38.35
N GLU A 542 -6.25 12.69 39.32
CA GLU A 542 -7.02 12.45 40.55
C GLU A 542 -7.06 13.68 41.48
N GLN A 543 -5.94 14.42 41.61
CA GLN A 543 -5.87 15.66 42.37
C GLN A 543 -6.70 16.81 41.74
N SER A 544 -6.72 16.94 40.41
CA SER A 544 -7.31 18.09 39.71
C SER A 544 -8.70 17.85 39.10
N GLY A 545 -9.13 16.59 38.96
CA GLY A 545 -10.46 16.23 38.45
C GLY A 545 -10.69 16.43 36.94
N TYR A 546 -9.72 17.00 36.21
CA TYR A 546 -9.76 17.07 34.74
C TYR A 546 -9.21 15.77 34.15
N SER A 547 -9.88 15.20 33.14
CA SER A 547 -9.30 14.04 32.42
C SER A 547 -8.02 14.44 31.68
N ARG A 548 -7.11 13.47 31.43
CA ARG A 548 -5.87 13.73 30.69
C ARG A 548 -6.10 14.46 29.36
N ARG A 549 -7.22 14.28 28.65
CA ARG A 549 -7.49 15.04 27.40
C ARG A 549 -8.07 16.44 27.63
N GLU A 550 -8.79 16.68 28.71
CA GLU A 550 -9.34 18.01 29.05
C GLU A 550 -8.28 18.92 29.68
N MET A 551 -7.37 18.37 30.50
CA MET A 551 -6.29 19.19 31.08
C MET A 551 -5.38 19.77 29.98
N LEU A 552 -5.10 19.00 28.91
CA LEU A 552 -4.40 19.47 27.70
C LEU A 552 -5.15 20.54 26.88
N GLN A 553 -6.39 20.88 27.26
CA GLN A 553 -7.22 21.90 26.61
C GLN A 553 -7.48 23.12 27.50
N ILE A 554 -7.11 23.06 28.79
CA ILE A 554 -7.16 24.18 29.73
C ILE A 554 -5.74 24.63 30.13
N THR A 555 -5.67 25.63 31.01
CA THR A 555 -4.42 26.15 31.56
C THR A 555 -4.51 26.25 33.08
N PRO A 556 -3.41 26.14 33.85
CA PRO A 556 -3.46 26.10 35.30
C PRO A 556 -3.99 27.38 35.95
N GLU A 557 -4.07 28.52 35.24
CA GLU A 557 -4.82 29.69 35.76
C GLU A 557 -6.31 29.40 36.03
N VAL A 558 -6.90 28.44 35.32
CA VAL A 558 -8.29 27.98 35.51
C VAL A 558 -8.41 27.16 36.79
N LEU A 559 -7.34 26.44 37.17
CA LEU A 559 -7.25 25.65 38.39
C LEU A 559 -7.10 26.50 39.66
N VAL A 560 -6.86 27.82 39.57
CA VAL A 560 -6.59 28.66 40.77
C VAL A 560 -7.62 29.74 41.02
N ARG A 561 -8.09 29.81 42.27
CA ARG A 561 -9.12 30.77 42.71
C ARG A 561 -8.70 32.25 42.67
N SER A 562 -7.42 32.55 42.42
CA SER A 562 -6.88 33.89 42.26
C SER A 562 -5.78 33.91 41.19
N LYS A 563 -6.11 34.39 39.99
CA LYS A 563 -5.16 34.51 38.87
C LYS A 563 -3.91 35.33 39.20
N ARG A 564 -4.02 36.30 40.11
CA ARG A 564 -2.87 37.12 40.53
C ARG A 564 -1.75 36.27 41.14
N ILE A 565 -2.08 35.37 42.06
CA ILE A 565 -1.11 34.51 42.75
C ILE A 565 -0.45 33.54 41.75
N PHE A 566 -1.22 33.06 40.77
CA PHE A 566 -0.71 32.24 39.68
C PHE A 566 0.33 32.97 38.82
N PHE A 567 0.09 34.23 38.44
CA PHE A 567 1.08 35.02 37.70
C PHE A 567 2.31 35.39 38.55
N GLU A 568 2.14 35.69 39.84
CA GLU A 568 3.26 35.93 40.76
C GLU A 568 4.19 34.69 40.87
N HIS A 569 3.65 33.47 40.86
CA HIS A 569 4.44 32.24 40.82
C HIS A 569 5.06 31.95 39.43
N LEU A 570 4.35 32.21 38.32
CA LEU A 570 4.91 32.06 36.97
C LEU A 570 6.11 32.98 36.73
N GLU A 571 6.04 34.22 37.19
CA GLU A 571 7.15 35.18 37.09
C GLU A 571 8.38 34.69 37.88
N GLU A 572 8.17 34.08 39.06
CA GLU A 572 9.25 33.47 39.84
C GLU A 572 9.89 32.27 39.12
N ILE A 573 9.09 31.36 38.54
CA ILE A 573 9.59 30.21 37.76
C ILE A 573 10.39 30.70 36.54
N TYR A 574 9.90 31.74 35.85
CA TYR A 574 10.57 32.29 34.66
C TYR A 574 11.91 32.96 35.00
N LEU A 575 11.99 33.68 36.13
CA LEU A 575 13.22 34.34 36.59
C LEU A 575 14.26 33.38 37.17
N LYS A 576 13.85 32.22 37.72
CA LYS A 576 14.72 31.30 38.46
C LYS A 576 14.92 29.93 37.79
N GLY A 577 14.14 29.60 36.76
CA GLY A 577 14.08 28.28 36.13
C GLY A 577 13.26 27.24 36.91
N SER A 578 13.00 27.46 38.21
CA SER A 578 12.09 26.66 39.02
C SER A 578 11.61 27.40 40.28
N ALA A 579 10.46 27.00 40.82
CA ALA A 579 9.90 27.48 42.09
C ALA A 579 9.08 26.39 42.81
N ILE A 580 8.89 26.53 44.13
CA ILE A 580 8.07 25.63 44.95
C ILE A 580 7.11 26.47 45.81
N PHE A 581 5.82 26.17 45.77
CA PHE A 581 4.77 26.96 46.42
C PHE A 581 3.54 26.11 46.80
N GLU A 582 2.83 26.51 47.86
CA GLU A 582 1.53 25.92 48.22
C GLU A 582 0.38 26.65 47.53
N VAL A 583 -0.64 25.90 47.09
CA VAL A 583 -1.78 26.43 46.34
C VAL A 583 -3.05 25.62 46.63
N ASN A 584 -4.20 26.29 46.59
CA ASN A 584 -5.51 25.65 46.67
C ASN A 584 -6.07 25.54 45.24
N TYR A 585 -5.99 24.36 44.65
CA TYR A 585 -6.54 24.08 43.32
C TYR A 585 -8.06 23.86 43.40
N MET A 586 -8.79 24.45 42.46
CA MET A 586 -10.18 24.10 42.19
C MET A 586 -10.20 22.95 41.18
N ARG A 587 -10.82 21.84 41.56
CA ARG A 587 -11.15 20.75 40.64
C ARG A 587 -12.20 21.21 39.62
N GLN A 588 -12.31 20.49 38.50
CA GLN A 588 -13.37 20.71 37.49
C GLN A 588 -14.79 20.62 38.08
N ASP A 589 -14.98 19.88 39.16
CA ASP A 589 -16.23 19.72 39.92
C ASP A 589 -16.54 20.87 40.91
N GLY A 590 -15.60 21.80 41.12
CA GLY A 590 -15.73 22.94 42.05
C GLY A 590 -15.23 22.67 43.48
N ALA A 591 -14.77 21.46 43.81
CA ALA A 591 -14.09 21.19 45.08
C ALA A 591 -12.72 21.87 45.15
N VAL A 592 -12.23 22.15 46.37
CA VAL A 592 -10.94 22.82 46.60
C VAL A 592 -9.97 21.84 47.25
N ILE A 593 -8.95 21.42 46.49
CA ILE A 593 -7.88 20.51 46.94
C ILE A 593 -6.59 21.30 47.16
N PRO A 594 -5.94 21.17 48.33
CA PRO A 594 -4.68 21.85 48.63
C PRO A 594 -3.47 21.03 48.15
N LEU A 595 -2.55 21.67 47.42
CA LEU A 595 -1.36 21.04 46.84
C LEU A 595 -0.07 21.82 47.19
N GLU A 596 1.04 21.10 47.34
CA GLU A 596 2.40 21.66 47.29
C GLU A 596 2.96 21.41 45.89
N ILE A 597 3.27 22.46 45.12
CA ILE A 597 3.69 22.33 43.73
C ILE A 597 5.13 22.81 43.55
N ASN A 598 5.95 21.94 42.96
CA ASN A 598 7.33 22.18 42.54
C ASN A 598 7.38 22.21 41.00
N SER A 599 7.51 23.42 40.44
CA SER A 599 7.49 23.65 38.99
C SER A 599 8.88 24.04 38.49
N ARG A 600 9.34 23.42 37.39
CA ARG A 600 10.63 23.70 36.75
C ARG A 600 10.52 23.73 35.23
N ILE A 601 11.32 24.55 34.57
CA ILE A 601 11.37 24.58 33.11
C ILE A 601 12.22 23.39 32.59
N ILE A 602 11.73 22.76 31.51
CA ILE A 602 12.34 21.71 30.69
C ILE A 602 12.08 22.00 29.19
N GLU A 603 12.57 21.13 28.32
CA GLU A 603 12.33 21.17 26.87
C GLU A 603 11.56 19.89 26.47
N TYR A 604 10.47 20.03 25.71
CA TYR A 604 9.54 18.96 25.31
C TYR A 604 9.04 19.21 23.88
N GLU A 605 9.10 18.20 23.00
CA GLU A 605 8.86 18.29 21.53
C GLU A 605 9.56 19.48 20.81
N GLY A 606 10.60 20.09 21.41
CA GLY A 606 11.29 21.28 20.90
C GLY A 606 10.73 22.62 21.39
N HIS A 607 9.92 22.61 22.46
CA HIS A 607 9.31 23.79 23.09
C HIS A 607 9.61 23.84 24.60
N LEU A 608 9.62 25.04 25.18
CA LEU A 608 9.87 25.22 26.62
C LEU A 608 8.59 24.90 27.43
N ALA A 609 8.71 23.92 28.33
CA ALA A 609 7.63 23.39 29.13
C ALA A 609 7.95 23.47 30.63
N LEU A 610 6.98 23.81 31.46
CA LEU A 610 7.02 23.66 32.90
C LEU A 610 6.60 22.24 33.29
N LEU A 611 7.54 21.47 33.84
CA LEU A 611 7.28 20.23 34.57
C LEU A 611 6.95 20.59 36.03
N SER A 612 5.71 20.31 36.42
CA SER A 612 5.07 20.70 37.67
C SER A 612 4.69 19.45 38.47
N VAL A 613 5.50 19.12 39.49
CA VAL A 613 5.23 18.02 40.43
C VAL A 613 4.37 18.56 41.57
N SER A 614 3.18 18.00 41.74
CA SER A 614 2.15 18.38 42.70
C SER A 614 2.01 17.30 43.77
N ARG A 615 2.58 17.54 44.95
CA ARG A 615 2.33 16.68 46.11
C ARG A 615 0.96 16.99 46.67
N ASP A 616 0.16 15.94 46.81
CA ASP A 616 -1.14 16.09 47.46
C ASP A 616 -0.92 16.38 48.95
N ILE A 617 -1.37 17.54 49.42
CA ILE A 617 -1.43 17.84 50.85
C ILE A 617 -2.84 17.64 51.40
N THR A 618 -3.63 16.79 50.73
CA THR A 618 -4.92 16.27 51.18
C THR A 618 -4.77 15.18 52.25
N GLU A 619 -3.85 14.21 52.25
CA GLU A 619 -3.64 13.45 53.51
C GLU A 619 -3.08 14.33 54.66
N ARG A 620 -2.53 15.49 54.33
CA ARG A 620 -2.23 16.57 55.28
C ARG A 620 -3.49 17.40 55.65
N LYS A 621 -4.61 17.31 54.89
CA LYS A 621 -5.97 17.91 55.04
C LYS A 621 -7.10 17.35 54.04
N GLN A 622 -7.85 16.22 54.06
CA GLN A 622 -7.93 14.82 54.59
C GLN A 622 -7.17 14.33 55.83
N VAL A 623 -6.49 15.24 56.51
CA VAL A 623 -6.83 15.46 57.93
C VAL A 623 -7.99 16.50 58.00
N GLU A 624 -8.92 16.49 57.00
CA GLU A 624 -9.98 17.50 56.80
C GLU A 624 -11.22 17.17 55.90
N LYS A 625 -11.13 16.54 54.68
CA LYS A 625 -12.25 16.37 53.69
C LYS A 625 -12.06 15.28 52.59
N ASP A 626 -13.18 14.89 51.94
CA ASP A 626 -13.37 13.78 50.98
C ASP A 626 -14.09 14.16 49.62
N LEU A 627 -14.22 13.20 48.64
CA LEU A 627 -15.29 12.99 47.57
C LEU A 627 -15.09 13.24 45.99
N LEU A 628 -15.66 12.34 45.13
CA LEU A 628 -16.25 12.42 43.71
C LEU A 628 -15.51 12.11 42.31
N ASN A 629 -16.26 11.82 41.15
CA ASN A 629 -15.99 10.81 40.02
C ASN A 629 -16.50 10.96 38.47
N TYR A 630 -15.89 10.30 37.39
CA TYR A 630 -16.41 9.39 36.20
C TYR A 630 -16.72 9.65 34.58
N ALA A 631 -16.18 8.84 33.56
CA ALA A 631 -16.59 8.27 32.12
C ALA A 631 -16.53 8.95 30.61
N ARG A 632 -16.66 8.43 29.28
CA ARG A 632 -16.40 7.20 28.29
C ARG A 632 -16.79 7.24 26.66
N GLN A 633 -16.12 6.49 25.67
CA GLN A 633 -16.49 5.81 24.25
C GLN A 633 -16.67 6.54 22.79
N LEU A 634 -16.76 6.08 21.44
CA LEU A 634 -16.50 4.97 20.33
C LEU A 634 -16.82 5.47 18.79
N GLU A 635 -16.86 4.93 17.48
CA GLU A 635 -16.55 3.79 16.43
C GLU A 635 -16.90 4.18 14.87
N HIS A 636 -16.93 3.56 13.60
CA HIS A 636 -16.42 2.46 12.60
C HIS A 636 -17.00 2.68 11.06
N SER A 637 -16.93 2.06 9.79
CA SER A 637 -16.41 0.95 8.79
C SER A 637 -16.82 1.24 7.22
N ASN A 638 -16.75 0.57 5.98
CA ASN A 638 -16.18 -0.64 5.17
C ASN A 638 -16.44 -0.71 3.53
N LYS A 639 -16.02 -1.79 2.72
CA LYS A 639 -16.32 -2.30 1.25
C LYS A 639 -15.63 -1.75 -0.11
N LEU A 640 -15.75 -2.24 -1.43
CA LEU A 640 -15.55 -3.52 -2.27
C LEU A 640 -15.63 -3.38 -3.90
N LYS A 641 -15.21 -4.33 -4.83
CA LYS A 641 -15.33 -4.33 -6.39
C LYS A 641 -15.15 -5.71 -7.20
N GLU A 642 -15.49 -5.91 -8.54
CA GLU A 642 -15.21 -7.13 -9.43
C GLU A 642 -15.36 -7.04 -11.04
N GLU A 643 -15.13 -8.13 -11.85
CA GLU A 643 -15.36 -8.51 -13.34
C GLU A 643 -14.35 -8.10 -14.51
N MET A 644 -14.20 -8.63 -15.79
CA MET A 644 -14.82 -9.62 -16.78
C MET A 644 -13.85 -10.18 -17.95
N GLU A 645 -13.99 -11.40 -18.58
CA GLU A 645 -13.01 -12.11 -19.53
C GLU A 645 -13.68 -13.08 -20.59
N ARG A 646 -13.16 -13.76 -21.69
CA ARG A 646 -11.84 -14.20 -22.32
C ARG A 646 -11.67 -13.96 -23.84
N ILE A 647 -10.41 -14.04 -24.34
CA ILE A 647 -10.02 -13.64 -25.72
C ILE A 647 -8.60 -14.23 -26.15
N ILE A 648 -8.42 -15.41 -26.81
CA ILE A 648 -7.45 -15.88 -27.89
C ILE A 648 -8.04 -17.20 -28.51
N ASN A 649 -7.76 -17.63 -29.76
CA ASN A 649 -6.80 -18.71 -30.12
C ASN A 649 -6.83 -19.14 -31.61
N ASN A 650 -5.73 -19.14 -32.39
CA ASN A 650 -4.35 -18.61 -32.22
C ASN A 650 -3.56 -18.79 -33.56
N SER A 651 -3.40 -17.88 -34.50
CA SER A 651 -3.74 -16.45 -34.59
C SER A 651 -5.05 -16.19 -35.36
N PRO A 652 -5.76 -15.07 -35.07
CA PRO A 652 -7.09 -14.66 -35.52
C PRO A 652 -7.79 -15.28 -36.74
N VAL A 653 -7.18 -15.24 -37.93
CA VAL A 653 -8.02 -15.11 -39.14
C VAL A 653 -8.66 -16.44 -39.59
N ILE A 654 -9.99 -16.44 -39.76
CA ILE A 654 -10.79 -17.47 -40.43
C ILE A 654 -11.56 -16.81 -41.56
N VAL A 655 -11.53 -17.35 -42.77
CA VAL A 655 -12.22 -16.77 -43.94
C VAL A 655 -13.47 -17.58 -44.26
N PHE A 656 -14.57 -16.89 -44.53
CA PHE A 656 -15.87 -17.44 -44.95
C PHE A 656 -16.31 -16.77 -46.26
N LEU A 657 -16.98 -17.53 -47.11
CA LEU A 657 -17.75 -17.06 -48.24
C LEU A 657 -19.16 -17.59 -48.08
N TRP A 658 -20.15 -16.70 -47.99
CA TRP A 658 -21.54 -17.07 -47.78
C TRP A 658 -22.44 -16.30 -48.75
N LYS A 659 -23.58 -16.91 -49.09
CA LYS A 659 -24.56 -16.26 -49.95
C LYS A 659 -25.43 -15.27 -49.19
N TYR A 660 -25.92 -14.26 -49.91
CA TYR A 660 -27.04 -13.43 -49.49
C TYR A 660 -28.39 -14.17 -49.69
N GLU A 661 -28.51 -15.34 -49.05
CA GLU A 661 -29.73 -16.18 -48.97
C GLU A 661 -30.16 -16.34 -47.49
N GLU A 662 -31.41 -16.73 -47.24
CA GLU A 662 -31.96 -16.90 -45.88
C GLU A 662 -31.14 -17.93 -45.07
N GLY A 663 -30.71 -17.54 -43.87
CA GLY A 663 -29.82 -18.33 -43.00
C GLY A 663 -28.32 -18.17 -43.26
N TRP A 664 -27.91 -17.51 -44.36
CA TRP A 664 -26.51 -17.32 -44.78
C TRP A 664 -25.76 -18.66 -44.99
N PRO A 665 -26.09 -19.43 -46.04
CA PRO A 665 -25.41 -20.68 -46.36
C PRO A 665 -23.97 -20.40 -46.81
N ILE A 666 -23.04 -21.21 -46.28
CA ILE A 666 -21.59 -21.07 -46.52
C ILE A 666 -21.22 -21.84 -47.80
N GLU A 667 -20.71 -21.11 -48.78
CA GLU A 667 -20.18 -21.70 -50.03
C GLU A 667 -18.77 -22.25 -49.81
N PHE A 668 -17.95 -21.55 -49.01
CA PHE A 668 -16.55 -21.91 -48.73
C PHE A 668 -16.12 -21.38 -47.35
N VAL A 669 -15.27 -22.13 -46.65
CA VAL A 669 -14.64 -21.73 -45.37
C VAL A 669 -13.21 -22.23 -45.31
N SER A 670 -12.29 -21.42 -44.77
CA SER A 670 -10.87 -21.76 -44.63
C SER A 670 -10.60 -22.88 -43.63
N GLU A 671 -9.60 -23.73 -43.89
CA GLU A 671 -9.16 -24.86 -43.04
C GLU A 671 -8.95 -24.51 -41.55
N ASN A 672 -8.64 -23.25 -41.24
CA ASN A 672 -8.49 -22.72 -39.87
C ASN A 672 -9.73 -22.94 -38.98
N ILE A 673 -10.92 -23.17 -39.57
CA ILE A 673 -12.19 -23.43 -38.85
C ILE A 673 -12.13 -24.67 -37.94
N THR A 674 -11.23 -25.61 -38.24
CA THR A 674 -10.91 -26.79 -37.40
C THR A 674 -10.48 -26.43 -35.97
N ARG A 675 -9.99 -25.20 -35.73
CA ARG A 675 -9.68 -24.66 -34.38
C ARG A 675 -10.92 -24.45 -33.52
N PHE A 676 -12.07 -24.21 -34.15
CA PHE A 676 -13.39 -24.18 -33.52
C PHE A 676 -14.08 -25.55 -33.65
N GLY A 677 -13.30 -26.61 -33.88
CA GLY A 677 -13.74 -28.01 -33.89
C GLY A 677 -14.58 -28.44 -35.09
N TYR A 678 -15.00 -27.51 -35.97
CA TYR A 678 -15.78 -27.84 -37.16
C TYR A 678 -14.90 -28.40 -38.27
N GLU A 679 -15.37 -29.47 -38.89
CA GLU A 679 -14.82 -29.97 -40.15
C GLU A 679 -15.43 -29.15 -41.29
N ILE A 680 -14.68 -28.96 -42.38
CA ILE A 680 -15.15 -28.20 -43.56
C ILE A 680 -16.41 -28.86 -44.17
N GLU A 681 -16.52 -30.18 -44.02
CA GLU A 681 -17.66 -30.99 -44.46
C GLU A 681 -18.94 -30.75 -43.64
N ASP A 682 -18.85 -30.23 -42.41
CA ASP A 682 -20.03 -29.88 -41.60
C ASP A 682 -20.75 -28.63 -42.15
N LEU A 683 -19.97 -27.69 -42.72
CA LEU A 683 -20.38 -26.31 -42.99
C LEU A 683 -20.53 -25.99 -44.48
N THR A 684 -19.91 -26.75 -45.39
CA THR A 684 -19.96 -26.46 -46.84
C THR A 684 -21.24 -26.93 -47.52
N SER A 685 -21.61 -26.24 -48.61
CA SER A 685 -22.87 -26.40 -49.36
C SER A 685 -23.20 -27.81 -49.84
N THR A 686 -22.22 -28.71 -49.92
CA THR A 686 -22.37 -30.14 -50.28
C THR A 686 -23.15 -30.96 -49.24
N SER A 687 -23.16 -30.56 -47.96
CA SER A 687 -23.78 -31.36 -46.87
C SER A 687 -25.10 -30.81 -46.34
N LYS A 688 -25.33 -29.48 -46.45
CA LYS A 688 -26.54 -28.76 -45.98
C LYS A 688 -26.97 -29.09 -44.53
N LYS A 689 -26.02 -29.19 -43.59
CA LYS A 689 -26.30 -29.54 -42.18
C LYS A 689 -26.35 -28.37 -41.19
N ILE A 690 -25.54 -27.34 -41.38
CA ILE A 690 -25.38 -26.21 -40.46
C ILE A 690 -25.23 -24.93 -41.29
N PHE A 691 -25.99 -23.88 -40.97
CA PHE A 691 -25.89 -22.56 -41.61
C PHE A 691 -24.98 -21.61 -40.81
N TYR A 692 -24.50 -20.50 -41.40
CA TYR A 692 -23.69 -19.56 -40.63
C TYR A 692 -24.50 -18.92 -39.49
N SER A 693 -25.79 -18.64 -39.72
CA SER A 693 -26.71 -18.19 -38.68
C SER A 693 -26.79 -19.14 -37.47
N ASP A 694 -26.56 -20.45 -37.63
CA ASP A 694 -26.61 -21.42 -36.53
C ASP A 694 -25.41 -21.32 -35.58
N ILE A 695 -24.24 -20.91 -36.07
CA ILE A 695 -23.04 -20.73 -35.24
C ILE A 695 -22.93 -19.34 -34.63
N VAL A 696 -23.68 -18.35 -35.11
CA VAL A 696 -23.82 -17.04 -34.44
C VAL A 696 -24.65 -17.17 -33.16
N TYR A 697 -24.22 -16.49 -32.08
CA TYR A 697 -24.90 -16.56 -30.78
C TYR A 697 -26.33 -15.99 -30.87
N PRO A 698 -27.39 -16.62 -30.30
CA PRO A 698 -28.79 -16.30 -30.62
C PRO A 698 -29.20 -14.84 -30.47
N GLU A 699 -28.65 -14.15 -29.46
CA GLU A 699 -28.90 -12.74 -29.16
C GLU A 699 -28.24 -11.78 -30.18
N ASP A 700 -27.13 -12.19 -30.79
CA ASP A 700 -26.36 -11.36 -31.74
C ASP A 700 -26.93 -11.47 -33.16
N ARG A 701 -27.71 -12.52 -33.47
CA ARG A 701 -28.23 -12.84 -34.82
C ARG A 701 -29.03 -11.70 -35.45
N GLU A 702 -29.92 -11.07 -34.67
CA GLU A 702 -30.79 -10.00 -35.15
C GLU A 702 -29.96 -8.76 -35.54
N LYS A 703 -29.02 -8.35 -34.67
CA LYS A 703 -28.08 -7.24 -34.94
C LYS A 703 -27.15 -7.52 -36.13
N VAL A 704 -26.62 -8.75 -36.26
CA VAL A 704 -25.76 -9.14 -37.39
C VAL A 704 -26.56 -9.13 -38.70
N GLY A 705 -27.79 -9.62 -38.71
CA GLY A 705 -28.67 -9.55 -39.89
C GLY A 705 -28.99 -8.11 -40.29
N ASP A 706 -29.34 -7.27 -39.33
CA ASP A 706 -29.56 -5.83 -39.51
C ASP A 706 -28.33 -5.11 -40.08
N ASP A 707 -27.13 -5.41 -39.58
CA ASP A 707 -25.87 -4.85 -40.07
C ASP A 707 -25.55 -5.32 -41.51
N VAL A 708 -25.81 -6.60 -41.85
CA VAL A 708 -25.67 -7.13 -43.23
C VAL A 708 -26.61 -6.39 -44.17
N VAL A 709 -27.92 -6.39 -43.88
CA VAL A 709 -28.96 -5.78 -44.74
C VAL A 709 -28.67 -4.30 -44.95
N ARG A 710 -28.41 -3.55 -43.87
CA ARG A 710 -28.16 -2.11 -43.94
C ARG A 710 -26.96 -1.74 -44.80
N ASN A 711 -25.86 -2.51 -44.75
CA ASN A 711 -24.68 -2.24 -45.57
C ASN A 711 -24.84 -2.69 -47.03
N VAL A 712 -25.60 -3.77 -47.28
CA VAL A 712 -25.98 -4.20 -48.65
C VAL A 712 -26.85 -3.13 -49.33
N GLU A 713 -27.92 -2.68 -48.64
CA GLU A 713 -28.87 -1.67 -49.15
C GLU A 713 -28.24 -0.27 -49.29
N ALA A 714 -27.33 0.12 -48.39
CA ALA A 714 -26.59 1.37 -48.48
C ALA A 714 -25.57 1.42 -49.64
N GLY A 715 -25.39 0.31 -50.38
CA GLY A 715 -24.47 0.25 -51.50
C GLY A 715 -22.99 0.16 -51.10
N CYS A 716 -22.69 -0.22 -49.86
CA CYS A 716 -21.30 -0.35 -49.40
C CYS A 716 -20.60 -1.55 -50.06
N ASP A 717 -19.28 -1.46 -50.28
CA ASP A 717 -18.49 -2.55 -50.86
C ASP A 717 -17.69 -3.33 -49.80
N VAL A 718 -17.45 -2.75 -48.62
CA VAL A 718 -16.81 -3.38 -47.46
C VAL A 718 -17.35 -2.78 -46.17
N TYR A 719 -17.59 -3.60 -45.14
CA TYR A 719 -17.82 -3.15 -43.76
C TYR A 719 -17.10 -4.06 -42.74
N THR A 720 -17.18 -3.69 -41.45
CA THR A 720 -16.59 -4.44 -40.32
C THR A 720 -17.54 -4.50 -39.13
N SER A 721 -17.63 -5.62 -38.41
CA SER A 721 -18.45 -5.77 -37.19
C SER A 721 -17.81 -6.75 -36.19
N GLU A 722 -17.79 -6.40 -34.90
CA GLU A 722 -17.39 -7.33 -33.81
C GLU A 722 -18.61 -8.04 -33.21
N TYR A 723 -18.57 -9.38 -33.06
CA TYR A 723 -19.64 -10.22 -32.47
C TYR A 723 -19.17 -11.60 -31.96
N ARG A 724 -20.11 -12.46 -31.48
CA ARG A 724 -19.84 -13.78 -30.86
C ARG A 724 -20.29 -14.98 -31.72
N ILE A 725 -19.48 -16.05 -31.74
CA ILE A 725 -19.79 -17.33 -32.41
C ILE A 725 -19.47 -18.56 -31.56
N PHE A 726 -20.07 -19.72 -31.89
CA PHE A 726 -19.87 -21.02 -31.24
C PHE A 726 -18.78 -21.90 -31.90
N THR A 727 -18.31 -22.92 -31.18
CA THR A 727 -17.48 -24.04 -31.66
C THR A 727 -18.29 -25.36 -31.73
N LYS A 728 -17.82 -26.38 -32.47
CA LYS A 728 -18.48 -27.71 -32.58
C LYS A 728 -18.62 -28.43 -31.23
N SER A 729 -17.78 -28.09 -30.25
CA SER A 729 -17.85 -28.59 -28.87
C SER A 729 -18.76 -27.76 -27.95
N GLY A 730 -19.27 -26.60 -28.40
CA GLY A 730 -20.15 -25.72 -27.64
C GLY A 730 -19.47 -24.57 -26.88
N GLU A 731 -18.18 -24.28 -27.12
CA GLU A 731 -17.53 -23.07 -26.59
C GLU A 731 -17.96 -21.81 -27.37
N VAL A 732 -17.71 -20.62 -26.81
CA VAL A 732 -17.99 -19.31 -27.44
C VAL A 732 -16.68 -18.55 -27.69
N ARG A 733 -16.58 -17.84 -28.82
CA ARG A 733 -15.41 -17.03 -29.24
C ARG A 733 -15.84 -15.63 -29.72
N TRP A 734 -14.97 -14.65 -29.49
CA TRP A 734 -15.10 -13.27 -29.95
C TRP A 734 -14.39 -13.08 -31.29
N VAL A 735 -14.97 -12.32 -32.21
CA VAL A 735 -14.38 -12.08 -33.52
C VAL A 735 -14.64 -10.67 -34.06
N ASP A 736 -13.71 -10.17 -34.87
CA ASP A 736 -13.76 -8.96 -35.71
C ASP A 736 -13.92 -9.41 -37.17
N GLU A 737 -15.14 -9.36 -37.67
CA GLU A 737 -15.46 -9.70 -39.06
C GLU A 737 -15.25 -8.48 -39.96
N ARG A 738 -14.54 -8.68 -41.07
CA ARG A 738 -14.52 -7.77 -42.21
C ARG A 738 -15.18 -8.40 -43.42
N THR A 739 -16.37 -7.92 -43.79
CA THR A 739 -17.15 -8.45 -44.91
C THR A 739 -17.03 -7.56 -46.15
N PHE A 740 -16.66 -8.18 -47.26
CA PHE A 740 -16.59 -7.59 -48.60
C PHE A 740 -17.86 -7.98 -49.38
N ILE A 741 -18.44 -7.03 -50.10
CA ILE A 741 -19.72 -7.19 -50.82
C ILE A 741 -19.45 -7.17 -52.33
N GLN A 742 -19.51 -8.33 -52.97
CA GLN A 742 -19.42 -8.44 -54.43
C GLN A 742 -20.82 -8.51 -55.04
N ARG A 743 -21.02 -7.78 -56.14
CA ARG A 743 -22.27 -7.73 -56.91
C ARG A 743 -21.93 -8.13 -58.34
N ASP A 744 -22.57 -9.20 -58.84
CA ASP A 744 -22.28 -9.72 -60.19
C ASP A 744 -23.00 -8.92 -61.30
N GLY A 745 -22.67 -9.21 -62.56
CA GLY A 745 -23.27 -8.55 -63.73
C GLY A 745 -24.74 -8.92 -64.01
N LYS A 746 -25.37 -9.77 -63.19
CA LYS A 746 -26.78 -10.18 -63.26
C LYS A 746 -27.61 -9.71 -62.06
N GLY A 747 -26.95 -9.31 -60.98
CA GLY A 747 -27.56 -8.79 -59.75
C GLY A 747 -27.48 -9.72 -58.54
N GLU A 748 -26.74 -10.84 -58.60
CA GLU A 748 -26.51 -11.69 -57.42
C GLU A 748 -25.42 -11.08 -56.52
N ILE A 749 -25.58 -11.27 -55.20
CA ILE A 749 -24.73 -10.66 -54.17
C ILE A 749 -24.02 -11.77 -53.38
N HIS A 750 -22.70 -11.82 -53.51
CA HIS A 750 -21.84 -12.70 -52.71
C HIS A 750 -21.14 -11.88 -51.63
N LEU A 751 -21.12 -12.42 -50.40
CA LEU A 751 -20.53 -11.77 -49.24
C LEU A 751 -19.33 -12.60 -48.76
N GLN A 752 -18.17 -11.97 -48.67
CA GLN A 752 -16.91 -12.62 -48.29
C GLN A 752 -16.43 -12.07 -46.95
N GLY A 753 -16.60 -12.85 -45.88
CA GLY A 753 -16.23 -12.49 -44.51
C GLY A 753 -14.80 -12.92 -44.16
N ILE A 754 -14.01 -12.01 -43.60
CA ILE A 754 -12.68 -12.29 -43.03
C ILE A 754 -12.77 -12.05 -41.52
N ILE A 755 -12.82 -13.15 -40.76
CA ILE A 755 -13.15 -13.18 -39.34
C ILE A 755 -11.87 -13.30 -38.52
N LEU A 756 -11.38 -12.18 -38.00
CA LEU A 756 -10.26 -12.18 -37.07
C LEU A 756 -10.74 -12.51 -35.66
N ASP A 757 -10.32 -13.66 -35.14
CA ASP A 757 -10.19 -13.96 -33.70
C ASP A 757 -9.15 -12.98 -33.04
N ILE A 758 -9.49 -11.68 -32.99
CA ILE A 758 -8.76 -10.58 -32.33
C ILE A 758 -8.57 -10.77 -30.83
N THR A 759 -9.36 -11.66 -30.23
CA THR A 759 -8.91 -12.75 -29.36
C THR A 759 -7.37 -12.75 -29.13
N GLU A 760 -6.44 -12.93 -30.10
CA GLU A 760 -4.98 -12.74 -29.81
C GLU A 760 -4.61 -11.34 -29.26
N ARG A 761 -4.85 -10.31 -30.06
CA ARG A 761 -4.46 -8.92 -29.79
C ARG A 761 -5.07 -8.41 -28.48
N LYS A 762 -6.35 -8.68 -28.25
CA LYS A 762 -7.05 -8.28 -27.04
C LYS A 762 -6.56 -9.07 -25.80
N GLN A 763 -5.78 -10.17 -25.92
CA GLN A 763 -5.03 -10.74 -24.76
C GLN A 763 -3.64 -10.13 -24.55
N ALA A 764 -3.05 -9.49 -25.55
CA ALA A 764 -1.82 -8.70 -25.37
C ALA A 764 -2.13 -7.31 -24.77
N GLU A 765 -3.20 -6.67 -25.24
CA GLU A 765 -3.80 -5.49 -24.60
C GLU A 765 -4.19 -5.85 -23.14
N LYS A 766 -4.82 -7.02 -22.92
CA LYS A 766 -5.06 -7.61 -21.59
C LYS A 766 -3.78 -7.77 -20.78
N ALA A 767 -2.73 -8.40 -21.30
CA ALA A 767 -1.49 -8.65 -20.55
C ALA A 767 -0.77 -7.36 -20.15
N LEU A 768 -0.97 -6.26 -20.90
CA LEU A 768 -0.51 -4.93 -20.54
C LEU A 768 -1.39 -4.31 -19.45
N GLU A 769 -2.72 -4.40 -19.58
CA GLU A 769 -3.66 -3.96 -18.53
C GLU A 769 -3.52 -4.78 -17.24
N GLU A 770 -3.22 -6.06 -17.31
CA GLU A 770 -2.97 -6.96 -16.17
C GLU A 770 -1.63 -6.66 -15.53
N LYS A 771 -0.58 -6.33 -16.29
CA LYS A 771 0.68 -5.83 -15.72
C LYS A 771 0.48 -4.46 -15.05
N VAL A 772 -0.39 -3.59 -15.59
CA VAL A 772 -0.76 -2.31 -14.98
C VAL A 772 -1.64 -2.49 -13.74
N GLN A 773 -2.62 -3.41 -13.75
CA GLN A 773 -3.44 -3.74 -12.58
C GLN A 773 -2.62 -4.46 -11.52
N PHE A 774 -1.72 -5.38 -11.88
CA PHE A 774 -0.77 -6.01 -10.97
C PHE A 774 0.18 -4.98 -10.36
N LEU A 775 0.75 -4.06 -11.15
CA LEU A 775 1.54 -2.93 -10.65
C LEU A 775 0.74 -2.06 -9.67
N LYS A 776 -0.54 -1.78 -9.96
CA LYS A 776 -1.42 -1.00 -9.10
C LYS A 776 -1.74 -1.73 -7.80
N ILE A 777 -2.16 -3.00 -7.87
CA ILE A 777 -2.42 -3.86 -6.71
C ILE A 777 -1.15 -3.99 -5.86
N LEU A 778 0.01 -4.24 -6.46
CA LEU A 778 1.28 -4.38 -5.75
C LEU A 778 1.68 -3.06 -5.06
N LEU A 779 1.54 -1.91 -5.73
CA LEU A 779 1.76 -0.59 -5.13
C LEU A 779 0.80 -0.28 -3.97
N ASP A 780 -0.49 -0.58 -4.14
CA ASP A 780 -1.55 -0.28 -3.16
C ASP A 780 -1.64 -1.34 -2.03
N THR A 781 -1.03 -2.51 -2.20
CA THR A 781 -0.87 -3.54 -1.14
C THR A 781 0.33 -3.22 -0.22
N ILE A 782 1.30 -2.41 -0.64
CA ILE A 782 2.40 -1.98 0.25
C ILE A 782 1.82 -1.11 1.38
N PRO A 783 1.97 -1.49 2.67
CA PRO A 783 1.39 -0.76 3.80
C PRO A 783 2.22 0.49 4.20
N ALA A 784 2.66 1.26 3.20
CA ALA A 784 3.50 2.44 3.35
C ALA A 784 3.28 3.38 2.14
N PRO A 785 3.29 4.72 2.29
CA PRO A 785 3.25 5.63 1.15
C PRO A 785 4.42 5.42 0.18
N VAL A 786 4.12 5.19 -1.10
CA VAL A 786 5.09 5.00 -2.19
C VAL A 786 4.86 6.01 -3.31
N PHE A 787 5.93 6.56 -3.87
CA PHE A 787 5.91 7.45 -5.03
C PHE A 787 7.10 7.21 -5.96
N TYR A 788 6.97 7.56 -7.24
CA TYR A 788 8.08 7.56 -8.19
C TYR A 788 8.08 8.82 -9.09
N LYS A 789 9.26 9.20 -9.56
CA LYS A 789 9.55 10.45 -10.27
C LYS A 789 10.51 10.23 -11.44
N GLY A 790 10.34 11.01 -12.50
CA GLY A 790 11.27 11.04 -13.64
C GLY A 790 12.53 11.89 -13.39
N ARG A 791 13.45 11.91 -14.36
CA ARG A 791 14.66 12.75 -14.41
C ARG A 791 14.42 14.25 -14.19
N ASP A 792 13.23 14.75 -14.50
CA ASP A 792 12.81 16.14 -14.30
C ASP A 792 12.36 16.46 -12.87
N GLY A 793 12.24 15.44 -11.99
CA GLY A 793 11.76 15.57 -10.62
C GLY A 793 10.23 15.66 -10.49
N LYS A 794 9.48 15.45 -11.57
CA LYS A 794 8.01 15.35 -11.55
C LYS A 794 7.57 13.97 -11.10
N TYR A 795 6.47 13.90 -10.34
CA TYR A 795 5.82 12.65 -9.96
C TYR A 795 5.24 11.97 -11.20
N GLN A 796 5.66 10.74 -11.47
CA GLN A 796 5.11 9.88 -12.53
C GLN A 796 4.05 8.92 -11.98
N GLY A 797 4.02 8.68 -10.66
CA GLY A 797 2.95 7.98 -9.99
C GLY A 797 3.20 7.79 -8.50
N CYS A 798 2.20 7.24 -7.82
CA CYS A 798 2.21 6.95 -6.38
C CYS A 798 1.14 5.90 -6.03
N ASN A 799 1.18 5.35 -4.81
CA ASN A 799 0.11 4.50 -4.27
C ASN A 799 -0.94 5.31 -3.50
N GLU A 800 -2.07 4.68 -3.16
CA GLU A 800 -3.19 5.41 -2.56
C GLU A 800 -2.88 5.99 -1.18
N LEU A 801 -1.94 5.42 -0.41
CA LEU A 801 -1.49 5.97 0.87
C LEU A 801 -0.73 7.30 0.71
N PHE A 802 0.10 7.44 -0.34
CA PHE A 802 0.76 8.72 -0.62
C PHE A 802 -0.24 9.76 -1.17
N SER A 803 -1.16 9.33 -2.04
CA SER A 803 -2.27 10.13 -2.57
C SER A 803 -3.14 10.71 -1.46
N SER A 804 -3.76 9.85 -0.66
CA SER A 804 -4.78 10.22 0.32
C SER A 804 -4.22 10.76 1.65
N SER A 805 -3.21 10.11 2.22
CA SER A 805 -2.77 10.36 3.60
C SER A 805 -1.66 11.42 3.70
N VAL A 806 -0.75 11.46 2.71
CA VAL A 806 0.39 12.41 2.72
C VAL A 806 0.04 13.72 2.00
N VAL A 807 -0.27 13.65 0.70
CA VAL A 807 -0.52 14.85 -0.13
C VAL A 807 -1.97 15.30 -0.06
N GLY A 808 -2.91 14.36 0.00
CA GLY A 808 -4.32 14.63 0.23
C GLY A 808 -5.14 15.13 -0.96
N ILE A 809 -4.58 15.06 -2.17
CA ILE A 809 -5.28 15.37 -3.42
C ILE A 809 -5.30 14.10 -4.29
N PRO A 810 -6.26 13.94 -5.22
CA PRO A 810 -6.32 12.77 -6.08
C PRO A 810 -5.00 12.52 -6.81
N LYS A 811 -4.61 11.25 -6.95
CA LYS A 811 -3.40 10.77 -7.63
C LYS A 811 -3.16 11.42 -8.99
N GLU A 812 -4.23 11.64 -9.75
CA GLU A 812 -4.25 12.29 -11.07
C GLU A 812 -3.81 13.77 -10.99
N SER A 813 -4.05 14.43 -9.86
CA SER A 813 -3.60 15.80 -9.57
C SER A 813 -2.17 15.88 -9.04
N ILE A 814 -1.56 14.76 -8.64
CA ILE A 814 -0.15 14.68 -8.21
C ILE A 814 0.76 14.42 -9.42
N ILE A 815 0.31 13.56 -10.34
CA ILE A 815 1.07 13.17 -11.54
C ILE A 815 1.37 14.40 -12.42
N GLY A 816 2.57 14.45 -13.00
CA GLY A 816 3.03 15.54 -13.87
C GLY A 816 3.46 16.82 -13.14
N ARG A 817 3.34 16.87 -11.80
CA ARG A 817 3.79 17.98 -10.95
C ARG A 817 5.11 17.67 -10.26
N THR A 818 5.88 18.70 -9.93
CA THR A 818 6.99 18.62 -8.98
C THR A 818 6.50 18.82 -7.54
N ILE A 819 7.35 18.52 -6.55
CA ILE A 819 7.04 18.76 -5.12
C ILE A 819 6.78 20.24 -4.77
N ASN A 820 7.16 21.17 -5.65
CA ASN A 820 6.87 22.61 -5.49
C ASN A 820 5.43 22.99 -5.89
N GLU A 821 4.75 22.14 -6.67
CA GLU A 821 3.46 22.42 -7.32
C GLU A 821 2.30 21.62 -6.67
N LEU A 822 2.61 20.91 -5.57
CA LEU A 822 1.65 20.26 -4.68
C LEU A 822 1.23 21.24 -3.56
N PRO A 823 -0.07 21.33 -3.22
CA PRO A 823 -0.57 22.23 -2.20
C PRO A 823 -0.28 21.72 -0.79
N GLY A 824 -0.06 22.63 0.16
CA GLY A 824 -0.17 22.38 1.62
C GLY A 824 0.96 21.59 2.29
N SER A 825 1.23 20.36 1.86
CA SER A 825 1.84 19.32 2.71
C SER A 825 3.35 19.42 2.99
N PHE A 826 4.08 20.37 2.38
CA PHE A 826 5.54 20.43 2.51
C PHE A 826 6.05 21.85 2.77
N SER A 827 6.79 22.03 3.88
CA SER A 827 7.43 23.31 4.18
C SER A 827 8.53 23.64 3.17
N LYS A 828 8.84 24.92 2.96
CA LYS A 828 9.91 25.37 2.04
C LYS A 828 11.27 24.75 2.36
N GLN A 829 11.53 24.37 3.61
CA GLN A 829 12.74 23.68 4.04
C GLN A 829 12.72 22.19 3.63
N VAL A 830 11.61 21.47 3.88
CA VAL A 830 11.45 20.05 3.46
C VAL A 830 11.53 19.92 1.93
N VAL A 831 10.87 20.81 1.19
CA VAL A 831 10.96 20.93 -0.28
C VAL A 831 12.41 21.06 -0.74
N SER A 832 13.18 21.95 -0.12
CA SER A 832 14.61 22.16 -0.42
C SER A 832 15.45 20.91 -0.14
N LEU A 833 15.27 20.28 1.03
CA LEU A 833 15.97 19.07 1.44
C LEU A 833 15.70 17.90 0.48
N HIS A 834 14.42 17.70 0.13
CA HIS A 834 13.99 16.67 -0.81
C HIS A 834 14.58 16.89 -2.19
N ARG A 835 14.47 18.12 -2.75
CA ARG A 835 15.07 18.46 -4.05
C ARG A 835 16.59 18.24 -4.07
N LYS A 836 17.30 18.56 -2.98
CA LYS A 836 18.76 18.35 -2.88
C LYS A 836 19.13 16.86 -2.78
N SER A 837 18.29 16.02 -2.16
CA SER A 837 18.47 14.57 -2.13
C SER A 837 18.17 13.93 -3.49
N ASP A 838 17.05 14.32 -4.11
CA ASP A 838 16.60 13.80 -5.40
C ASP A 838 17.62 14.14 -6.52
N LEU A 839 18.13 15.38 -6.55
CA LEU A 839 19.21 15.79 -7.47
C LEU A 839 20.55 15.06 -7.25
N LYS A 840 20.81 14.49 -6.06
CA LYS A 840 22.00 13.67 -5.83
C LYS A 840 21.78 12.26 -6.38
N LEU A 841 20.65 11.62 -6.05
CA LEU A 841 20.27 10.30 -6.52
C LEU A 841 20.22 10.22 -8.06
N LEU A 842 19.62 11.21 -8.73
CA LEU A 842 19.59 11.28 -10.21
C LEU A 842 20.99 11.43 -10.86
N ARG A 843 22.03 11.80 -10.10
CA ARG A 843 23.40 11.99 -10.59
C ARG A 843 24.36 10.85 -10.23
N SER A 844 24.23 10.25 -9.04
CA SER A 844 25.09 9.15 -8.59
C SER A 844 24.47 7.76 -8.77
N GLY A 845 23.15 7.68 -8.96
CA GLY A 845 22.40 6.46 -8.70
C GLY A 845 22.46 6.06 -7.22
N GLY A 846 22.07 4.80 -6.95
CA GLY A 846 22.12 4.18 -5.62
C GLY A 846 20.87 4.42 -4.77
N THR A 847 20.98 4.11 -3.49
CA THR A 847 19.94 4.31 -2.47
C THR A 847 20.32 5.43 -1.49
N LYS A 848 19.32 6.02 -0.84
CA LYS A 848 19.49 6.99 0.23
C LYS A 848 18.37 6.90 1.25
N TYR A 849 18.78 6.80 2.51
CA TYR A 849 17.96 6.83 3.71
C TYR A 849 18.09 8.19 4.41
N TYR A 850 16.99 8.70 4.99
CA TYR A 850 16.96 9.83 5.94
C TYR A 850 15.57 9.95 6.58
N GLU A 851 15.48 10.66 7.70
CA GLU A 851 14.20 10.99 8.36
C GLU A 851 13.80 12.45 8.10
N SER A 852 12.50 12.74 8.11
CA SER A 852 11.97 14.11 8.16
C SER A 852 10.54 14.13 8.69
N LYS A 853 10.22 15.11 9.54
CA LYS A 853 8.81 15.52 9.76
C LYS A 853 8.20 15.99 8.43
N VAL A 854 6.93 15.63 8.20
CA VAL A 854 6.07 16.02 7.08
C VAL A 854 4.73 16.46 7.65
N ILE A 855 4.12 17.50 7.07
CA ILE A 855 2.79 17.94 7.48
C ILE A 855 1.77 17.30 6.54
N CYS A 856 0.98 16.36 7.03
CA CYS A 856 -0.05 15.69 6.24
C CYS A 856 -1.22 16.63 5.93
N LYS A 857 -2.09 16.26 4.99
CA LYS A 857 -3.25 17.05 4.52
C LYS A 857 -4.11 17.63 5.66
N ASN A 858 -4.29 16.86 6.72
CA ASN A 858 -5.07 17.18 7.91
C ASN A 858 -4.40 18.19 8.87
N GLY A 859 -3.15 18.59 8.60
CA GLY A 859 -2.35 19.45 9.47
C GLY A 859 -1.52 18.70 10.51
N GLU A 860 -1.63 17.36 10.60
CA GLU A 860 -0.78 16.56 11.49
C GLU A 860 0.68 16.57 11.01
N SER A 861 1.60 16.89 11.92
CA SER A 861 3.02 16.64 11.71
C SER A 861 3.32 15.17 12.03
N ARG A 862 3.89 14.43 11.07
CA ARG A 862 4.30 13.03 11.22
C ARG A 862 5.77 12.85 10.86
N ASP A 863 6.48 12.01 11.59
CA ASP A 863 7.86 11.64 11.26
C ASP A 863 7.86 10.48 10.27
N PHE A 864 8.53 10.68 9.13
CA PHE A 864 8.71 9.63 8.13
C PHE A 864 10.19 9.30 7.95
N PHE A 865 10.50 8.00 7.97
CA PHE A 865 11.74 7.45 7.44
C PHE A 865 11.60 7.26 5.92
N PHE A 866 12.43 7.95 5.14
CA PHE A 866 12.45 7.88 3.69
C PHE A 866 13.51 6.89 3.21
N ASN A 867 13.09 5.84 2.50
CA ASN A 867 13.97 5.09 1.62
C ASN A 867 13.76 5.58 0.17
N LYS A 868 14.81 6.06 -0.50
CA LYS A 868 14.77 6.44 -1.92
C LYS A 868 15.82 5.70 -2.72
N ALA A 869 15.43 5.12 -3.84
CA ALA A 869 16.33 4.46 -4.80
C ALA A 869 16.23 5.12 -6.17
N ALA A 870 17.36 5.25 -6.85
CA ALA A 870 17.43 5.62 -8.26
C ALA A 870 17.23 4.37 -9.13
N TYR A 871 16.16 4.34 -9.95
CA TYR A 871 15.92 3.24 -10.90
C TYR A 871 16.53 3.55 -12.27
N ARG A 872 16.94 2.48 -12.95
CA ARG A 872 17.67 2.53 -14.23
C ARG A 872 16.86 1.89 -15.35
N ASP A 873 17.14 2.30 -16.57
CA ASP A 873 16.68 1.61 -17.78
C ASP A 873 17.57 0.40 -18.13
N VAL A 874 17.23 -0.26 -19.24
CA VAL A 874 17.99 -1.37 -19.84
C VAL A 874 19.41 -1.01 -20.28
N LEU A 875 19.67 0.27 -20.58
CA LEU A 875 21.01 0.78 -20.93
C LEU A 875 21.84 1.11 -19.67
N GLY A 876 21.24 0.98 -18.48
CA GLY A 876 21.85 1.29 -17.19
C GLY A 876 21.77 2.78 -16.81
N GLU A 877 21.12 3.63 -17.61
CA GLU A 877 20.98 5.05 -17.33
C GLU A 877 19.92 5.31 -16.25
N VAL A 878 20.20 6.22 -15.30
CA VAL A 878 19.29 6.54 -14.19
C VAL A 878 18.10 7.38 -14.70
N VAL A 879 16.97 6.74 -15.01
CA VAL A 879 15.78 7.39 -15.58
C VAL A 879 14.86 8.05 -14.54
N GLY A 880 14.94 7.65 -13.27
CA GLY A 880 14.08 8.21 -12.23
C GLY A 880 14.45 7.81 -10.79
N ILE A 881 13.59 8.18 -9.86
CA ILE A 881 13.66 7.82 -8.42
C ILE A 881 12.34 7.20 -7.99
N ILE A 882 12.41 6.10 -7.24
CA ILE A 882 11.31 5.61 -6.42
C ILE A 882 11.59 5.92 -4.94
N GLY A 883 10.55 6.25 -4.18
CA GLY A 883 10.61 6.56 -2.76
C GLY A 883 9.51 5.88 -1.98
N VAL A 884 9.88 5.22 -0.89
CA VAL A 884 9.00 4.65 0.13
C VAL A 884 9.14 5.47 1.41
N MET A 885 8.02 5.76 2.06
CA MET A 885 7.96 6.45 3.35
C MET A 885 7.42 5.48 4.40
N LEU A 886 8.19 5.16 5.43
CA LEU A 886 7.69 4.49 6.62
C LEU A 886 7.28 5.55 7.63
N ASP A 887 6.03 5.52 8.10
CA ASP A 887 5.59 6.34 9.24
C ASP A 887 6.27 5.79 10.50
N ILE A 888 7.08 6.61 11.16
CA ILE A 888 7.79 6.28 12.39
C ILE A 888 7.33 7.16 13.55
N THR A 889 6.18 7.84 13.41
CA THR A 889 5.65 8.75 14.44
C THR A 889 5.36 8.01 15.75
N GLU A 890 4.72 6.83 15.66
CA GLU A 890 4.49 5.95 16.83
C GLU A 890 5.81 5.52 17.50
N LEU A 891 6.84 5.21 16.71
CA LEU A 891 8.14 4.77 17.22
C LEU A 891 8.88 5.93 17.92
N LYS A 892 8.88 7.13 17.33
CA LYS A 892 9.53 8.29 17.95
C LYS A 892 8.79 8.81 19.17
N GLN A 893 7.46 8.84 19.15
CA GLN A 893 6.71 9.22 20.34
C GLN A 893 6.90 8.16 21.44
N ALA A 894 7.03 6.87 21.11
CA ALA A 894 7.43 5.85 22.08
C ALA A 894 8.86 6.04 22.60
N GLU A 895 9.84 6.41 21.76
CA GLU A 895 11.22 6.70 22.19
C GLU A 895 11.30 7.97 23.05
N GLU A 896 10.62 9.05 22.68
CA GLU A 896 10.56 10.30 23.46
C GLU A 896 9.80 10.09 24.78
N ASP A 897 8.65 9.41 24.78
CA ASP A 897 7.95 9.00 26.00
C ASP A 897 8.84 8.14 26.90
N LEU A 898 9.55 7.14 26.35
CA LEU A 898 10.50 6.33 27.12
C LEU A 898 11.64 7.19 27.66
N GLN A 899 12.16 8.14 26.89
CA GLN A 899 13.24 9.02 27.33
C GLN A 899 12.77 9.98 28.43
N ILE A 900 11.55 10.50 28.37
CA ILE A 900 10.93 11.36 29.38
C ILE A 900 10.60 10.57 30.64
N LYS A 901 9.94 9.41 30.51
CA LYS A 901 9.61 8.51 31.63
C LYS A 901 10.89 7.98 32.33
N ASN A 902 11.95 7.65 31.59
CA ASN A 902 13.26 7.36 32.16
C ASN A 902 13.91 8.59 32.82
N THR A 903 13.83 9.77 32.21
CA THR A 903 14.37 11.02 32.78
C THR A 903 13.65 11.39 34.08
N ALA A 904 12.35 11.14 34.20
CA ALA A 904 11.59 11.33 35.43
C ALA A 904 12.11 10.42 36.58
N ILE A 905 12.53 9.19 36.29
CA ILE A 905 13.13 8.29 37.29
C ILE A 905 14.59 8.62 37.58
N GLU A 906 15.39 8.94 36.56
CA GLU A 906 16.80 9.32 36.75
C GLU A 906 16.94 10.69 37.44
N SER A 907 15.92 11.57 37.35
CA SER A 907 15.84 12.82 38.11
C SER A 907 14.99 12.75 39.39
N SER A 908 14.37 11.60 39.70
CA SER A 908 13.59 11.41 40.92
C SER A 908 14.45 11.62 42.17
N ILE A 909 13.93 12.39 43.13
CA ILE A 909 14.62 12.73 44.38
C ILE A 909 14.79 11.48 45.26
N SER A 910 13.84 10.55 45.17
CA SER A 910 13.89 9.26 45.88
C SER A 910 14.93 8.33 45.25
N ALA A 911 15.63 7.57 46.09
CA ALA A 911 16.47 6.49 45.64
C ALA A 911 15.58 5.31 45.20
N ILE A 912 15.81 4.76 44.01
CA ILE A 912 15.01 3.67 43.43
C ILE A 912 15.92 2.54 42.94
N ALA A 913 15.55 1.30 43.21
CA ALA A 913 16.18 0.10 42.65
C ALA A 913 15.14 -0.96 42.25
N PHE A 914 15.47 -1.76 41.24
CA PHE A 914 14.77 -3.02 40.95
C PHE A 914 15.69 -4.21 41.24
N ALA A 915 15.10 -5.31 41.67
CA ALA A 915 15.77 -6.59 41.81
C ALA A 915 14.98 -7.73 41.12
N ASP A 916 15.68 -8.80 40.74
CA ASP A 916 15.04 -10.08 40.41
C ASP A 916 14.44 -10.75 41.68
N LEU A 917 13.69 -11.84 41.50
CA LEU A 917 13.10 -12.61 42.62
C LEU A 917 14.16 -13.24 43.56
N ASN A 918 15.43 -13.31 43.15
CA ASN A 918 16.53 -13.77 44.00
C ASN A 918 17.15 -12.61 44.82
N GLY A 919 16.70 -11.38 44.60
CA GLY A 919 17.20 -10.16 45.21
C GLY A 919 18.43 -9.55 44.54
N ASN A 920 18.79 -9.95 43.31
CA ASN A 920 19.89 -9.38 42.53
C ASN A 920 19.47 -8.08 41.85
N LEU A 921 20.22 -7.00 42.02
CA LEU A 921 19.89 -5.67 41.51
C LEU A 921 19.91 -5.65 39.97
N THR A 922 18.76 -5.43 39.35
CA THR A 922 18.58 -5.31 37.89
C THR A 922 18.58 -3.86 37.43
N TYR A 923 18.34 -2.89 38.33
CA TYR A 923 18.36 -1.46 38.05
C TYR A 923 18.64 -0.65 39.32
N VAL A 924 19.28 0.53 39.17
CA VAL A 924 19.44 1.56 40.21
C VAL A 924 19.41 2.95 39.57
N ASN A 925 18.68 3.92 40.16
CA ASN A 925 18.68 5.31 39.69
C ASN A 925 19.87 6.13 40.26
N PRO A 926 20.16 7.34 39.73
CA PRO A 926 21.26 8.19 40.20
C PRO A 926 21.15 8.59 41.67
N SER A 927 19.93 8.81 42.17
CA SER A 927 19.67 9.12 43.59
C SER A 927 20.04 7.95 44.50
N PHE A 928 19.77 6.70 44.08
CA PHE A 928 20.23 5.49 44.78
C PHE A 928 21.76 5.39 44.80
N MET A 929 22.41 5.57 43.66
CA MET A 929 23.88 5.57 43.56
C MET A 929 24.51 6.62 44.50
N LYS A 930 23.98 7.84 44.49
CA LYS A 930 24.41 8.95 45.36
C LYS A 930 24.17 8.65 46.85
N LEU A 931 23.02 8.06 47.19
CA LEU A 931 22.64 7.77 48.57
C LEU A 931 23.51 6.67 49.21
N TRP A 932 23.78 5.59 48.48
CA TRP A 932 24.66 4.49 48.92
C TRP A 932 26.16 4.76 48.68
N GLY A 933 26.53 5.81 47.94
CA GLY A 933 27.92 6.23 47.72
C GLY A 933 28.66 5.45 46.63
N TYR A 934 27.97 4.99 45.59
CA TYR A 934 28.57 4.33 44.42
C TYR A 934 28.69 5.31 43.24
N GLY A 935 29.82 5.30 42.54
CA GLY A 935 30.08 6.21 41.41
C GLY A 935 29.65 5.67 40.04
N ASN A 936 29.20 4.42 39.95
CA ASN A 936 28.89 3.76 38.68
C ASN A 936 27.88 2.61 38.88
N LYS A 937 26.79 2.59 38.09
CA LYS A 937 25.75 1.54 38.16
C LYS A 937 26.30 0.14 37.88
N LYS A 938 27.36 -0.01 37.08
CA LYS A 938 28.03 -1.30 36.84
C LYS A 938 28.68 -1.92 38.09
N GLU A 939 28.88 -1.17 39.17
CA GLU A 939 29.32 -1.74 40.45
C GLU A 939 28.18 -2.36 41.28
N LEU A 940 26.92 -2.10 40.93
CA LEU A 940 25.73 -2.52 41.68
C LEU A 940 24.90 -3.55 40.92
N LEU A 941 24.74 -3.36 39.60
CA LEU A 941 23.99 -4.27 38.73
C LEU A 941 24.53 -5.70 38.82
N GLY A 942 23.64 -6.67 38.99
CA GLY A 942 23.95 -8.09 39.17
C GLY A 942 24.44 -8.48 40.59
N LYS A 943 24.65 -7.54 41.51
CA LYS A 943 24.93 -7.89 42.92
C LYS A 943 23.64 -8.15 43.68
N ASN A 944 23.69 -9.11 44.61
CA ASN A 944 22.59 -9.36 45.52
C ASN A 944 22.42 -8.22 46.53
N SER A 945 21.21 -7.68 46.62
CA SER A 945 20.82 -6.57 47.51
C SER A 945 21.14 -6.82 48.99
N LYS A 946 21.29 -8.08 49.42
CA LYS A 946 21.76 -8.45 50.76
C LYS A 946 23.11 -7.80 51.15
N CYS A 947 23.93 -7.36 50.20
CA CYS A 947 25.19 -6.66 50.50
C CYS A 947 25.04 -5.18 50.93
N LEU A 948 23.83 -4.62 50.85
CA LEU A 948 23.52 -3.20 51.12
C LEU A 948 23.09 -2.91 52.56
N TRP A 949 22.98 -3.93 53.39
CA TRP A 949 22.40 -3.87 54.74
C TRP A 949 23.47 -4.11 55.81
N GLU A 950 23.11 -3.87 57.07
CA GLU A 950 23.95 -4.26 58.20
C GLU A 950 24.04 -5.79 58.32
N LYS A 951 25.15 -6.27 58.90
CA LYS A 951 25.54 -7.68 58.85
C LYS A 951 24.95 -8.53 59.98
N ASP A 952 24.06 -7.95 60.78
CA ASP A 952 23.49 -8.57 61.96
C ASP A 952 21.99 -8.30 62.09
N ASP A 953 21.34 -9.25 62.77
CA ASP A 953 19.94 -9.39 63.12
C ASP A 953 18.87 -9.72 62.05
N LYS A 954 17.82 -10.37 62.55
CA LYS A 954 16.83 -11.22 61.87
C LYS A 954 15.88 -10.45 60.96
N THR A 955 15.84 -9.12 61.04
CA THR A 955 14.88 -8.27 60.33
C THR A 955 14.93 -8.51 58.82
N ALA A 956 16.13 -8.63 58.24
CA ALA A 956 16.30 -8.91 56.82
C ALA A 956 15.83 -10.33 56.43
N GLU A 957 16.11 -11.34 57.27
CA GLU A 957 15.69 -12.72 57.01
C GLU A 957 14.18 -12.91 57.17
N VAL A 958 13.54 -12.16 58.08
CA VAL A 958 12.08 -12.07 58.19
C VAL A 958 11.47 -11.32 57.01
N PHE A 959 12.09 -10.23 56.52
CA PHE A 959 11.67 -9.51 55.31
C PHE A 959 11.58 -10.45 54.10
N TRP A 960 12.61 -11.27 53.87
CA TRP A 960 12.62 -12.29 52.81
C TRP A 960 11.65 -13.48 53.04
N ARG A 961 11.00 -13.54 54.20
CA ARG A 961 10.06 -14.62 54.58
C ARG A 961 8.61 -14.18 54.61
N THR A 962 8.34 -12.88 54.62
CA THR A 962 7.00 -12.26 54.61
C THR A 962 6.56 -11.92 53.17
N PHE A 963 7.03 -12.71 52.19
CA PHE A 963 6.77 -12.53 50.75
C PHE A 963 5.37 -13.00 50.31
N SER A 964 4.36 -12.82 51.17
CA SER A 964 2.99 -13.31 51.00
C SER A 964 1.92 -12.20 51.03
N GLU A 965 2.34 -10.94 51.07
CA GLU A 965 1.48 -9.76 51.09
C GLU A 965 1.95 -8.76 50.01
N GLU A 966 1.02 -8.10 49.32
CA GLU A 966 1.27 -7.46 48.02
C GLU A 966 2.15 -6.18 48.08
N LYS A 967 2.32 -5.61 49.27
CA LYS A 967 3.08 -4.38 49.54
C LYS A 967 3.76 -4.43 50.91
N LEU A 968 4.99 -3.92 51.03
CA LEU A 968 5.82 -4.02 52.23
C LEU A 968 6.60 -2.72 52.53
N GLU A 969 6.29 -2.04 53.63
CA GLU A 969 6.93 -0.79 54.06
C GLU A 969 7.64 -0.92 55.41
N GLY A 970 8.76 -0.23 55.62
CA GLY A 970 9.46 -0.25 56.92
C GLY A 970 10.77 0.55 57.02
N ASP A 971 11.15 0.89 58.25
CA ASP A 971 12.41 1.57 58.58
C ASP A 971 13.55 0.55 58.76
N LEU A 972 14.67 0.73 58.03
CA LEU A 972 15.83 -0.16 58.02
C LEU A 972 17.15 0.60 58.22
N VAL A 973 18.22 -0.12 58.56
CA VAL A 973 19.60 0.40 58.60
C VAL A 973 20.36 -0.09 57.36
N ALA A 974 20.68 0.85 56.48
CA ALA A 974 21.43 0.61 55.25
C ALA A 974 22.92 0.92 55.43
N LYS A 975 23.74 0.31 54.57
CA LYS A 975 25.20 0.36 54.61
C LYS A 975 25.77 0.93 53.30
N LYS A 976 26.51 2.04 53.39
CA LYS A 976 27.14 2.72 52.24
C LYS A 976 28.44 2.03 51.79
N LYS A 977 28.89 2.33 50.57
CA LYS A 977 30.15 1.79 49.97
C LYS A 977 31.38 1.96 50.87
N ASN A 978 31.43 3.01 51.68
CA ASN A 978 32.51 3.30 52.63
C ASN A 978 32.37 2.60 54.00
N ASN A 979 31.46 1.63 54.14
CA ASN A 979 31.06 0.95 55.38
C ASN A 979 30.39 1.84 56.45
N SER A 980 29.98 3.08 56.15
CA SER A 980 29.13 3.86 57.08
C SER A 980 27.67 3.44 57.02
N PHE A 981 26.97 3.54 58.14
CA PHE A 981 25.56 3.17 58.29
C PHE A 981 24.65 4.39 58.35
N PHE A 982 23.40 4.23 57.90
CA PHE A 982 22.38 5.28 57.84
C PHE A 982 20.98 4.67 57.86
N HIS A 983 19.98 5.42 58.31
CA HIS A 983 18.59 4.93 58.34
C HIS A 983 17.89 5.25 57.03
N VAL A 984 17.21 4.26 56.46
CA VAL A 984 16.32 4.43 55.31
C VAL A 984 14.91 3.98 55.65
N HIS A 985 13.91 4.72 55.19
CA HIS A 985 12.59 4.15 55.00
C HIS A 985 12.58 3.43 53.65
N LEU A 986 12.13 2.18 53.61
CA LEU A 986 11.94 1.37 52.40
C LEU A 986 10.45 1.16 52.18
N SER A 987 9.98 1.46 50.97
CA SER A 987 8.73 0.92 50.42
C SER A 987 9.07 -0.06 49.29
N ALA A 988 8.69 -1.33 49.48
CA ALA A 988 8.92 -2.43 48.55
C ALA A 988 7.59 -2.96 47.99
N ASN A 989 7.51 -3.13 46.67
CA ASN A 989 6.36 -3.67 45.96
C ASN A 989 6.79 -4.85 45.08
N LEU A 990 5.94 -5.87 44.98
CA LEU A 990 6.12 -7.00 44.07
C LEU A 990 5.73 -6.55 42.64
N LEU A 991 6.59 -6.84 41.66
CA LEU A 991 6.31 -6.57 40.25
C LEU A 991 5.69 -7.82 39.61
N LEU A 992 4.56 -7.64 38.94
CA LEU A 992 3.82 -8.70 38.23
C LEU A 992 3.85 -8.47 36.71
N ASP A 993 3.80 -9.56 35.94
CA ASP A 993 3.61 -9.54 34.48
C ASP A 993 2.12 -9.42 34.09
N LYS A 994 1.88 -9.30 32.78
CA LYS A 994 0.55 -9.26 32.15
C LYS A 994 -0.35 -10.48 32.39
N ASN A 995 0.18 -11.55 33.01
CA ASN A 995 -0.51 -12.79 33.34
C ASN A 995 -0.62 -13.00 34.87
N GLY A 996 -0.23 -12.02 35.70
CA GLY A 996 -0.20 -12.12 37.15
C GLY A 996 0.99 -12.91 37.72
N ARG A 997 2.06 -13.12 36.95
CA ARG A 997 3.27 -13.82 37.40
C ARG A 997 4.28 -12.85 37.99
N GLU A 998 4.91 -13.25 39.07
CA GLU A 998 5.98 -12.49 39.73
C GLU A 998 7.21 -12.36 38.80
N ILE A 999 7.73 -11.14 38.63
CA ILE A 999 8.89 -10.85 37.76
C ILE A 999 10.05 -10.13 38.47
N GLY A 1000 9.83 -9.61 39.68
CA GLY A 1000 10.87 -8.92 40.45
C GLY A 1000 10.30 -8.06 41.58
N ILE A 1001 11.15 -7.24 42.18
CA ILE A 1001 10.80 -6.37 43.31
C ILE A 1001 11.23 -4.94 42.99
N MET A 1002 10.36 -3.97 43.22
CA MET A 1002 10.70 -2.55 43.27
C MET A 1002 10.96 -2.13 44.71
N GLY A 1003 12.07 -1.44 44.96
CA GLY A 1003 12.34 -0.76 46.22
C GLY A 1003 12.53 0.74 45.99
N SER A 1004 11.80 1.57 46.74
CA SER A 1004 12.05 3.00 46.87
C SER A 1004 12.56 3.31 48.28
N PHE A 1005 13.52 4.23 48.40
CA PHE A 1005 14.26 4.48 49.63
C PHE A 1005 14.40 5.98 49.91
N VAL A 1006 14.15 6.37 51.16
CA VAL A 1006 14.28 7.76 51.65
C VAL A 1006 15.22 7.78 52.85
N ASP A 1007 16.22 8.68 52.87
CA ASP A 1007 17.12 8.82 54.02
C ASP A 1007 16.37 9.49 55.19
N ILE A 1008 16.04 8.70 56.20
CA ILE A 1008 15.35 9.15 57.41
C ILE A 1008 16.32 9.41 58.56
N THR A 1009 17.64 9.40 58.34
CA THR A 1009 18.63 9.55 59.43
C THR A 1009 18.45 10.85 60.20
N GLN A 1010 18.13 11.96 59.51
CA GLN A 1010 17.85 13.23 60.17
C GLN A 1010 16.48 13.23 60.87
N ARG A 1011 15.46 12.57 60.28
CA ARG A 1011 14.15 12.37 60.91
C ARG A 1011 14.28 11.57 62.21
N LYS A 1012 14.99 10.43 62.21
CA LYS A 1012 15.22 9.61 63.41
C LYS A 1012 16.01 10.34 64.50
N LYS A 1013 17.02 11.14 64.14
CA LYS A 1013 17.71 12.03 65.09
C LYS A 1013 16.78 13.07 65.69
N THR A 1014 15.88 13.63 64.88
CA THR A 1014 14.89 14.64 65.34
C THR A 1014 13.78 13.99 66.17
N GLU A 1015 13.29 12.80 65.81
CA GLU A 1015 12.33 12.00 66.60
C GLU A 1015 12.94 11.61 67.96
N ALA A 1016 14.21 11.20 68.00
CA ALA A 1016 14.93 10.92 69.24
C ALA A 1016 15.09 12.16 70.12
N ALA A 1017 15.60 13.28 69.55
CA ALA A 1017 15.76 14.53 70.27
C ALA A 1017 14.42 15.15 70.72
N LEU A 1018 13.33 14.94 69.96
CA LEU A 1018 11.98 15.39 70.31
C LEU A 1018 11.38 14.52 71.41
N ASN A 1019 11.59 13.20 71.40
CA ASN A 1019 11.19 12.33 72.51
C ASN A 1019 12.01 12.63 73.77
N GLU A 1020 13.31 12.91 73.66
CA GLU A 1020 14.14 13.35 74.79
C GLU A 1020 13.65 14.70 75.33
N ALA A 1021 13.40 15.69 74.47
CA ALA A 1021 12.82 16.97 74.85
C ALA A 1021 11.42 16.84 75.46
N LYS A 1022 10.58 15.94 74.94
CA LYS A 1022 9.25 15.63 75.47
C LYS A 1022 9.33 14.99 76.85
N LEU A 1023 10.16 13.95 77.03
CA LEU A 1023 10.37 13.29 78.32
C LEU A 1023 10.93 14.27 79.35
N ASN A 1024 11.86 15.13 78.96
CA ASN A 1024 12.37 16.20 79.81
C ASN A 1024 11.29 17.25 80.15
N ALA A 1025 10.41 17.62 79.22
CA ALA A 1025 9.30 18.53 79.46
C ALA A 1025 8.21 17.92 80.36
N GLU A 1026 7.88 16.64 80.18
CA GLU A 1026 6.94 15.89 81.01
C GLU A 1026 7.49 15.70 82.43
N ALA A 1027 8.78 15.34 82.57
CA ALA A 1027 9.47 15.27 83.85
C ALA A 1027 9.53 16.64 84.55
N ALA A 1028 9.81 17.72 83.81
CA ALA A 1028 9.81 19.09 84.36
C ALA A 1028 8.41 19.55 84.79
N ASN A 1029 7.37 19.27 84.00
CA ASN A 1029 5.99 19.66 84.33
C ASN A 1029 5.42 18.85 85.52
N ARG A 1030 5.81 17.57 85.62
CA ARG A 1030 5.54 16.75 86.81
C ARG A 1030 6.27 17.30 88.04
N SER A 1031 7.57 17.57 87.93
CA SER A 1031 8.38 18.14 89.03
C SER A 1031 7.83 19.49 89.50
N LYS A 1032 7.39 20.36 88.58
CA LYS A 1032 6.70 21.62 88.86
C LYS A 1032 5.41 21.40 89.66
N SER A 1033 4.63 20.39 89.30
CA SER A 1033 3.34 20.06 89.95
C SER A 1033 3.55 19.52 91.37
N GLU A 1034 4.51 18.60 91.53
CA GLU A 1034 4.89 18.04 92.84
C GLU A 1034 5.50 19.11 93.77
N PHE A 1035 6.30 20.04 93.22
CA PHE A 1035 6.82 21.21 93.94
C PHE A 1035 5.71 22.15 94.41
N LEU A 1036 4.77 22.53 93.55
CA LEU A 1036 3.66 23.42 93.90
C LEU A 1036 2.75 22.81 94.98
N ALA A 1037 2.46 21.51 94.90
CA ALA A 1037 1.72 20.78 95.93
C ALA A 1037 2.44 20.83 97.29
N THR A 1038 3.76 20.62 97.29
CA THR A 1038 4.60 20.66 98.51
C THR A 1038 4.64 22.07 99.12
N VAL A 1039 4.94 23.10 98.32
CA VAL A 1039 4.98 24.50 98.78
C VAL A 1039 3.64 24.94 99.36
N SER A 1040 2.51 24.53 98.76
CA SER A 1040 1.19 24.84 99.32
C SER A 1040 0.92 24.17 100.66
N HIS A 1041 1.44 22.97 100.91
CA HIS A 1041 1.31 22.29 102.21
C HIS A 1041 2.08 23.06 103.29
N GLU A 1042 3.33 23.41 102.99
CA GLU A 1042 4.22 24.14 103.91
C GLU A 1042 3.75 25.58 104.18
N LEU A 1043 3.08 26.24 103.24
CA LEU A 1043 2.45 27.54 103.48
C LEU A 1043 1.11 27.45 104.23
N ARG A 1044 0.30 26.40 103.98
CA ARG A 1044 -1.02 26.23 104.63
C ARG A 1044 -0.89 26.01 106.13
N THR A 1045 0.09 25.21 106.56
CA THR A 1045 0.26 24.79 107.95
C THR A 1045 0.48 25.95 108.94
N PRO A 1046 1.49 26.83 108.78
CA PRO A 1046 1.68 27.98 109.66
C PRO A 1046 0.56 29.02 109.51
N LEU A 1047 -0.01 29.18 108.32
CA LEU A 1047 -1.07 30.14 108.06
C LEU A 1047 -2.37 29.77 108.78
N ASN A 1048 -2.73 28.47 108.82
CA ASN A 1048 -3.84 27.96 109.62
C ASN A 1048 -3.65 28.25 111.12
N ALA A 1049 -2.42 28.12 111.65
CA ALA A 1049 -2.13 28.45 113.04
C ALA A 1049 -2.32 29.96 113.32
N VAL A 1050 -1.79 30.84 112.46
CA VAL A 1050 -1.98 32.30 112.57
C VAL A 1050 -3.46 32.67 112.53
N ILE A 1051 -4.25 32.07 111.62
CA ILE A 1051 -5.70 32.27 111.54
C ILE A 1051 -6.36 31.82 112.85
N GLY A 1052 -6.08 30.61 113.32
CA GLY A 1052 -6.67 30.04 114.55
C GLY A 1052 -6.42 30.90 115.79
N PHE A 1053 -5.18 31.34 116.01
CA PHE A 1053 -4.87 32.24 117.13
C PHE A 1053 -5.54 33.62 116.98
N SER A 1054 -5.63 34.16 115.76
CA SER A 1054 -6.33 35.44 115.54
C SER A 1054 -7.84 35.33 115.78
N ASP A 1055 -8.47 34.21 115.42
CA ASP A 1055 -9.90 33.97 115.68
C ASP A 1055 -10.19 33.73 117.16
N LEU A 1056 -9.30 33.03 117.88
CA LEU A 1056 -9.39 32.86 119.33
C LEU A 1056 -9.25 34.21 120.07
N LEU A 1057 -8.40 35.12 119.60
CA LEU A 1057 -8.32 36.48 120.13
C LEU A 1057 -9.59 37.30 119.79
N LEU A 1058 -10.16 37.16 118.60
CA LEU A 1058 -11.42 37.83 118.22
C LEU A 1058 -12.63 37.35 119.03
N SER A 1059 -12.63 36.09 119.47
CA SER A 1059 -13.65 35.55 120.37
C SER A 1059 -13.56 36.07 121.82
N GLN A 1060 -12.49 36.78 122.17
CA GLN A 1060 -12.23 37.37 123.50
C GLN A 1060 -12.20 36.37 124.66
N VAL A 1061 -12.07 35.06 124.38
CA VAL A 1061 -11.95 33.97 125.38
C VAL A 1061 -10.73 34.15 126.29
N PHE A 1062 -9.68 34.83 125.80
CA PHE A 1062 -8.48 35.17 126.58
C PHE A 1062 -8.51 36.58 127.20
N GLY A 1063 -9.66 37.26 127.17
CA GLY A 1063 -9.86 38.60 127.73
C GLY A 1063 -10.29 39.64 126.69
N PRO A 1064 -10.81 40.80 127.16
CA PRO A 1064 -11.33 41.84 126.27
C PRO A 1064 -10.24 42.59 125.51
N LEU A 1065 -10.44 42.79 124.21
CA LEU A 1065 -9.54 43.56 123.35
C LEU A 1065 -9.97 45.03 123.27
N ASN A 1066 -9.02 45.97 123.32
CA ASN A 1066 -9.32 47.38 123.00
C ASN A 1066 -9.55 47.58 121.49
N GLU A 1067 -10.21 48.67 121.09
CA GLU A 1067 -10.60 48.89 119.68
C GLU A 1067 -9.44 48.79 118.67
N LYS A 1068 -8.25 49.28 119.03
CA LYS A 1068 -7.06 49.19 118.17
C LYS A 1068 -6.61 47.74 118.04
N GLN A 1069 -6.50 47.01 119.15
CA GLN A 1069 -6.17 45.58 119.14
C GLN A 1069 -7.20 44.78 118.32
N LEU A 1070 -8.49 45.00 118.57
CA LEU A 1070 -9.58 44.35 117.84
C LEU A 1070 -9.49 44.61 116.33
N LYS A 1071 -9.20 45.85 115.91
CA LYS A 1071 -8.98 46.21 114.50
C LYS A 1071 -7.76 45.50 113.90
N HIS A 1072 -6.63 45.45 114.62
CA HIS A 1072 -5.42 44.77 114.14
C HIS A 1072 -5.59 43.25 114.04
N VAL A 1073 -6.17 42.59 115.04
CA VAL A 1073 -6.42 41.13 115.01
C VAL A 1073 -7.44 40.76 113.93
N ASN A 1074 -8.49 41.58 113.74
CA ASN A 1074 -9.47 41.41 112.65
C ASN A 1074 -8.79 41.50 111.28
N ASN A 1075 -7.84 42.43 111.10
CA ASN A 1075 -7.05 42.52 109.88
C ASN A 1075 -6.13 41.31 109.69
N ILE A 1076 -5.48 40.79 110.75
CA ILE A 1076 -4.66 39.56 110.68
C ILE A 1076 -5.51 38.36 110.25
N SER A 1077 -6.67 38.13 110.89
CA SER A 1077 -7.59 37.03 110.52
C SER A 1077 -8.05 37.16 109.07
N LYS A 1078 -8.47 38.36 108.64
CA LYS A 1078 -8.90 38.63 107.25
C LYS A 1078 -7.78 38.38 106.24
N SER A 1079 -6.59 38.91 106.47
CA SER A 1079 -5.45 38.74 105.55
C SER A 1079 -4.98 37.29 105.49
N GLY A 1080 -4.93 36.58 106.64
CA GLY A 1080 -4.60 35.16 106.67
C GLY A 1080 -5.61 34.31 105.89
N LYS A 1081 -6.91 34.49 106.16
CA LYS A 1081 -8.01 33.84 105.42
C LYS A 1081 -8.08 34.24 103.96
N HIS A 1082 -7.52 35.38 103.56
CA HIS A 1082 -7.38 35.76 102.17
C HIS A 1082 -6.23 35.02 101.48
N LEU A 1083 -5.03 35.05 102.06
CA LEU A 1083 -3.85 34.38 101.52
C LEU A 1083 -4.05 32.86 101.39
N LEU A 1084 -4.69 32.23 102.38
CA LEU A 1084 -5.03 30.80 102.34
C LEU A 1084 -5.93 30.46 101.16
N ARG A 1085 -6.87 31.35 100.81
CA ARG A 1085 -7.74 31.19 99.64
C ARG A 1085 -6.94 31.28 98.35
N LEU A 1086 -6.07 32.28 98.21
CA LEU A 1086 -5.24 32.45 97.02
C LEU A 1086 -4.32 31.24 96.78
N ILE A 1087 -3.72 30.69 97.83
CA ILE A 1087 -2.90 29.47 97.74
C ILE A 1087 -3.74 28.27 97.24
N ASN A 1088 -4.97 28.13 97.72
CA ASN A 1088 -5.88 27.08 97.26
C ASN A 1088 -6.38 27.31 95.82
N ASP A 1089 -6.69 28.55 95.44
CA ASP A 1089 -7.13 28.93 94.08
C ASP A 1089 -6.01 28.66 93.06
N ILE A 1090 -4.74 28.92 93.42
CA ILE A 1090 -3.56 28.59 92.60
C ILE A 1090 -3.37 27.08 92.47
N LEU A 1091 -3.56 26.31 93.56
CA LEU A 1091 -3.49 24.85 93.51
C LEU A 1091 -4.59 24.24 92.63
N ASP A 1092 -5.83 24.67 92.79
CA ASP A 1092 -6.96 24.18 91.98
C ASP A 1092 -6.69 24.46 90.49
N LEU A 1093 -6.23 25.68 90.15
CA LEU A 1093 -5.87 26.02 88.78
C LEU A 1093 -4.74 25.12 88.26
N SER A 1094 -3.64 24.98 89.01
CA SER A 1094 -2.49 24.17 88.60
C SER A 1094 -2.82 22.69 88.45
N LYS A 1095 -3.76 22.14 89.25
CA LYS A 1095 -4.21 20.76 89.12
C LYS A 1095 -5.13 20.55 87.93
N VAL A 1096 -5.94 21.54 87.57
CA VAL A 1096 -6.81 21.49 86.38
C VAL A 1096 -5.98 21.67 85.11
N GLU A 1097 -5.00 22.59 85.09
CA GLU A 1097 -4.05 22.75 83.98
C GLU A 1097 -3.15 21.52 83.77
N ALA A 1098 -2.83 20.78 84.84
CA ALA A 1098 -2.10 19.50 84.76
C ALA A 1098 -2.99 18.29 84.43
N GLY A 1099 -4.31 18.46 84.23
CA GLY A 1099 -5.25 17.36 83.98
C GLY A 1099 -5.51 16.43 85.18
N MET A 1100 -5.01 16.77 86.37
CA MET A 1100 -5.05 15.96 87.59
C MET A 1100 -6.34 16.15 88.41
N THR A 1101 -7.46 16.51 87.77
CA THR A 1101 -8.73 16.81 88.44
C THR A 1101 -9.89 16.14 87.72
N GLU A 1102 -10.46 15.10 88.32
CA GLU A 1102 -11.69 14.46 87.88
C GLU A 1102 -12.92 15.14 88.54
N LEU A 1103 -14.10 15.04 87.92
CA LEU A 1103 -15.36 15.57 88.47
C LEU A 1103 -16.14 14.47 89.19
N ASN A 1104 -16.56 14.72 90.44
CA ASN A 1104 -17.44 13.81 91.16
C ASN A 1104 -18.91 14.12 90.84
N LEU A 1105 -19.38 13.61 89.70
CA LEU A 1105 -20.69 13.94 89.11
C LEU A 1105 -21.88 13.28 89.83
N GLU A 1106 -22.55 14.03 90.71
CA GLU A 1106 -23.75 13.60 91.44
C GLU A 1106 -25.05 14.22 90.89
N ASN A 1107 -26.19 13.58 91.17
CA ASN A 1107 -27.52 14.07 90.79
C ASN A 1107 -28.04 15.08 91.83
N LEU A 1108 -28.11 16.36 91.48
CA LEU A 1108 -28.41 17.45 92.41
C LEU A 1108 -29.57 18.37 91.98
N SER A 1109 -30.17 19.02 92.97
CA SER A 1109 -31.17 20.07 92.80
C SER A 1109 -30.49 21.44 92.70
N LEU A 1110 -30.71 22.17 91.60
CA LEU A 1110 -30.19 23.53 91.45
C LEU A 1110 -30.77 24.49 92.51
N GLN A 1111 -32.03 24.29 92.90
CA GLN A 1111 -32.70 25.09 93.92
C GLN A 1111 -31.98 25.00 95.28
N GLU A 1112 -31.59 23.78 95.69
CA GLU A 1112 -30.84 23.57 96.93
C GLU A 1112 -29.48 24.27 96.87
N VAL A 1113 -28.71 24.05 95.80
CA VAL A 1113 -27.36 24.61 95.68
C VAL A 1113 -27.38 26.14 95.70
N VAL A 1114 -28.35 26.79 95.05
CA VAL A 1114 -28.46 28.25 95.08
C VAL A 1114 -28.93 28.78 96.43
N GLU A 1115 -29.89 28.13 97.11
CA GLU A 1115 -30.28 28.55 98.47
C GLU A 1115 -29.17 28.31 99.51
N GLU A 1116 -28.36 27.26 99.37
CA GLU A 1116 -27.13 27.06 100.16
C GLU A 1116 -26.16 28.25 99.97
N ILE A 1117 -25.84 28.61 98.71
CA ILE A 1117 -24.92 29.73 98.40
C ILE A 1117 -25.48 31.08 98.87
N LYS A 1118 -26.76 31.34 98.63
CA LYS A 1118 -27.48 32.53 99.13
C LYS A 1118 -27.37 32.64 100.65
N THR A 1119 -27.62 31.54 101.37
CA THR A 1119 -27.52 31.50 102.85
C THR A 1119 -26.11 31.82 103.33
N MET A 1120 -25.07 31.28 102.71
CA MET A 1120 -23.67 31.61 103.03
C MET A 1120 -23.31 33.09 102.78
N LEU A 1121 -24.02 33.76 101.86
CA LEU A 1121 -23.73 35.14 101.44
C LEU A 1121 -24.63 36.20 102.09
N ILE A 1122 -25.72 35.83 102.78
CA ILE A 1122 -26.58 36.74 103.55
C ILE A 1122 -25.76 37.72 104.42
N PRO A 1123 -24.79 37.29 105.25
CA PRO A 1123 -24.04 38.21 106.12
C PRO A 1123 -23.21 39.26 105.35
N ARG A 1124 -22.77 38.93 104.12
CA ARG A 1124 -21.99 39.84 103.26
C ARG A 1124 -22.88 40.79 102.48
N SER A 1125 -24.07 40.33 102.06
CA SER A 1125 -25.08 41.17 101.42
C SER A 1125 -25.67 42.22 102.39
N ALA A 1126 -25.96 41.81 103.62
CA ALA A 1126 -26.45 42.68 104.69
C ALA A 1126 -25.49 43.84 105.01
N GLN A 1127 -24.17 43.60 105.00
CA GLN A 1127 -23.15 44.65 105.20
C GLN A 1127 -23.17 45.77 104.14
N LYS A 1128 -23.82 45.57 102.99
CA LYS A 1128 -24.05 46.57 101.94
C LYS A 1128 -25.54 46.90 101.71
N ASN A 1129 -26.47 46.37 102.52
CA ASN A 1129 -27.92 46.40 102.26
C ASN A 1129 -28.34 45.81 100.89
N ILE A 1130 -27.52 44.93 100.28
CA ILE A 1130 -27.82 44.33 98.98
C ILE A 1130 -28.83 43.20 99.13
N ARG A 1131 -29.84 43.16 98.25
CA ARG A 1131 -30.81 42.05 98.18
C ARG A 1131 -30.34 40.99 97.18
N ILE A 1132 -30.39 39.71 97.57
CA ILE A 1132 -30.16 38.59 96.65
C ILE A 1132 -31.52 37.98 96.32
N MET A 1133 -31.95 38.11 95.06
CA MET A 1133 -33.20 37.53 94.55
C MET A 1133 -32.90 36.29 93.72
N CYS A 1134 -33.65 35.22 93.96
CA CYS A 1134 -33.51 33.94 93.26
C CYS A 1134 -34.78 33.65 92.47
N GLN A 1135 -34.65 33.48 91.16
CA GLN A 1135 -35.73 33.18 90.21
C GLN A 1135 -35.41 31.88 89.47
N ILE A 1136 -35.59 30.76 90.17
CA ILE A 1136 -35.38 29.40 89.66
C ILE A 1136 -36.75 28.78 89.42
N SER A 1137 -36.92 28.08 88.29
CA SER A 1137 -38.17 27.39 87.99
C SER A 1137 -38.34 26.15 88.87
N PRO A 1138 -39.50 25.95 89.54
CA PRO A 1138 -39.81 24.69 90.23
C PRO A 1138 -39.87 23.46 89.31
N LYS A 1139 -39.83 23.66 87.98
CA LYS A 1139 -39.78 22.60 86.97
C LYS A 1139 -38.37 22.31 86.43
N THR A 1140 -37.31 22.96 86.95
CA THR A 1140 -35.93 22.71 86.48
C THR A 1140 -35.53 21.25 86.76
N PRO A 1141 -35.06 20.49 85.75
CA PRO A 1141 -34.62 19.11 85.94
C PRO A 1141 -33.45 18.94 86.92
N THR A 1142 -33.26 17.72 87.41
CA THR A 1142 -32.07 17.33 88.19
C THR A 1142 -30.83 17.46 87.31
N LEU A 1143 -29.80 18.16 87.80
CA LEU A 1143 -28.51 18.27 87.12
C LEU A 1143 -27.60 17.11 87.54
N ARG A 1144 -26.79 16.58 86.63
CA ARG A 1144 -25.68 15.70 86.98
C ARG A 1144 -24.37 16.50 86.93
N ALA A 1145 -23.89 16.92 88.10
CA ALA A 1145 -22.75 17.84 88.23
C ALA A 1145 -22.01 17.61 89.54
N ASP A 1146 -20.76 18.08 89.63
CA ASP A 1146 -20.02 18.11 90.89
C ASP A 1146 -20.58 19.23 91.77
N LYS A 1147 -21.28 18.87 92.86
CA LYS A 1147 -21.91 19.82 93.79
C LYS A 1147 -20.90 20.75 94.46
N THR A 1148 -19.65 20.33 94.62
CA THR A 1148 -18.58 21.17 95.21
C THR A 1148 -18.10 22.21 94.21
N ARG A 1149 -17.82 21.81 92.97
CA ARG A 1149 -17.37 22.74 91.92
C ARG A 1149 -18.50 23.66 91.43
N LEU A 1150 -19.75 23.19 91.38
CA LEU A 1150 -20.92 24.04 91.10
C LEU A 1150 -21.14 25.10 92.19
N LYS A 1151 -20.98 24.74 93.47
CA LYS A 1151 -20.95 25.72 94.58
C LYS A 1151 -19.83 26.74 94.41
N GLN A 1152 -18.62 26.31 94.03
CA GLN A 1152 -17.47 27.20 93.82
C GLN A 1152 -17.69 28.16 92.64
N ILE A 1153 -18.30 27.69 91.54
CA ILE A 1153 -18.73 28.55 90.41
C ILE A 1153 -19.69 29.64 90.90
N LEU A 1154 -20.79 29.24 91.55
CA LEU A 1154 -21.82 30.19 92.01
C LEU A 1154 -21.31 31.14 93.09
N TYR A 1155 -20.47 30.66 94.01
CA TYR A 1155 -19.83 31.49 95.04
C TYR A 1155 -18.90 32.54 94.43
N ASN A 1156 -18.12 32.19 93.41
CA ASN A 1156 -17.22 33.13 92.73
C ASN A 1156 -18.01 34.18 91.92
N LEU A 1157 -19.06 33.77 91.19
CA LEU A 1157 -19.90 34.70 90.42
C LEU A 1157 -20.68 35.65 91.34
N VAL A 1158 -21.48 35.13 92.26
CA VAL A 1158 -22.29 35.96 93.19
C VAL A 1158 -21.38 36.74 94.15
N GLY A 1159 -20.21 36.21 94.51
CA GLY A 1159 -19.19 36.90 95.29
C GLY A 1159 -18.57 38.10 94.56
N ASN A 1160 -18.31 38.00 93.25
CA ASN A 1160 -17.88 39.12 92.41
C ASN A 1160 -19.01 40.16 92.27
N SER A 1161 -20.24 39.74 92.02
CA SER A 1161 -21.40 40.64 91.99
C SER A 1161 -21.57 41.40 93.32
N LEU A 1162 -21.48 40.73 94.47
CA LEU A 1162 -21.50 41.37 95.80
C LEU A 1162 -20.31 42.32 96.03
N LYS A 1163 -19.17 42.08 95.40
CA LYS A 1163 -17.98 42.93 95.48
C LYS A 1163 -18.21 44.25 94.73
N PHE A 1164 -18.67 44.20 93.48
CA PHE A 1164 -18.77 45.37 92.61
C PHE A 1164 -20.13 46.09 92.62
N ALA A 1165 -21.21 45.43 93.06
CA ALA A 1165 -22.52 46.07 93.13
C ALA A 1165 -22.58 47.21 94.18
N PRO A 1166 -23.32 48.30 93.90
CA PRO A 1166 -23.56 49.40 94.83
C PRO A 1166 -24.24 48.96 96.12
N LYS A 1167 -24.19 49.80 97.16
CA LYS A 1167 -25.05 49.64 98.34
C LYS A 1167 -26.53 49.74 97.92
N GLU A 1168 -27.39 49.02 98.63
CA GLU A 1168 -28.86 49.02 98.43
C GLU A 1168 -29.34 48.49 97.06
N SER A 1169 -28.44 47.90 96.26
CA SER A 1169 -28.73 47.27 94.98
C SER A 1169 -29.36 45.86 95.14
N THR A 1170 -29.73 45.25 94.02
CA THR A 1170 -30.23 43.87 93.95
C THR A 1170 -29.35 43.04 93.02
N ILE A 1171 -29.05 41.80 93.41
CA ILE A 1171 -28.40 40.78 92.58
C ILE A 1171 -29.43 39.70 92.27
N ASN A 1172 -29.60 39.40 90.98
CA ASN A 1172 -30.56 38.40 90.51
C ASN A 1172 -29.83 37.13 90.08
N ILE A 1173 -30.17 35.99 90.71
CA ILE A 1173 -29.77 34.65 90.27
C ILE A 1173 -30.99 34.03 89.59
N SER A 1174 -30.87 33.66 88.31
CA SER A 1174 -31.98 33.09 87.54
C SER A 1174 -31.57 31.85 86.76
N SER A 1175 -32.54 30.99 86.42
CA SER A 1175 -32.32 29.84 85.55
C SER A 1175 -33.39 29.70 84.47
N ARG A 1176 -32.96 29.22 83.30
CA ARG A 1176 -33.82 28.80 82.17
C ARG A 1176 -33.33 27.44 81.70
N PHE A 1177 -34.24 26.57 81.27
CA PHE A 1177 -33.87 25.28 80.68
C PHE A 1177 -34.27 25.21 79.20
N SER A 1178 -33.38 24.65 78.40
CA SER A 1178 -33.65 24.09 77.08
C SER A 1178 -33.96 22.59 77.23
N GLU A 1179 -34.09 21.85 76.13
CA GLU A 1179 -34.23 20.39 76.17
C GLU A 1179 -32.98 19.73 76.79
N ASP A 1180 -31.78 20.12 76.37
CA ASP A 1180 -30.51 19.46 76.70
C ASP A 1180 -29.69 20.13 77.82
N LYS A 1181 -29.97 21.40 78.15
CA LYS A 1181 -29.11 22.24 79.02
C LYS A 1181 -29.90 23.22 79.89
N VAL A 1182 -29.43 23.45 81.12
CA VAL A 1182 -29.86 24.60 81.96
C VAL A 1182 -28.87 25.75 81.77
N LEU A 1183 -29.39 26.93 81.45
CA LEU A 1183 -28.69 28.20 81.51
C LEU A 1183 -28.90 28.80 82.91
N ILE A 1184 -27.81 29.21 83.55
CA ILE A 1184 -27.79 29.81 84.89
C ILE A 1184 -27.12 31.18 84.76
N SER A 1185 -27.83 32.23 85.15
CA SER A 1185 -27.39 33.63 85.01
C SER A 1185 -27.34 34.33 86.36
N VAL A 1186 -26.23 35.00 86.65
CA VAL A 1186 -26.04 35.89 87.80
C VAL A 1186 -25.90 37.32 87.27
N ALA A 1187 -26.85 38.18 87.62
CA ALA A 1187 -26.93 39.57 87.16
C ALA A 1187 -26.79 40.56 88.31
N ASP A 1188 -25.99 41.61 88.11
CA ASP A 1188 -25.79 42.72 89.05
C ASP A 1188 -25.86 44.09 88.37
N PHE A 1189 -26.16 45.12 89.16
CA PHE A 1189 -26.11 46.53 88.77
C PHE A 1189 -24.77 47.18 89.16
N GLY A 1190 -23.66 46.47 88.94
CA GLY A 1190 -22.31 47.00 89.10
C GLY A 1190 -21.91 48.03 88.04
N PRO A 1191 -20.62 48.43 88.00
CA PRO A 1191 -20.13 49.43 87.05
C PRO A 1191 -20.04 48.93 85.59
N GLY A 1192 -20.30 47.65 85.34
CA GLY A 1192 -20.18 47.01 84.02
C GLY A 1192 -18.74 46.78 83.57
N ILE A 1193 -18.60 46.07 82.45
CA ILE A 1193 -17.33 45.59 81.88
C ILE A 1193 -17.25 46.01 80.41
N PRO A 1194 -16.17 46.69 79.96
CA PRO A 1194 -15.98 47.03 78.55
C PRO A 1194 -15.94 45.80 77.64
N GLU A 1195 -16.54 45.88 76.46
CA GLU A 1195 -16.64 44.78 75.48
C GLU A 1195 -15.27 44.17 75.13
N ALA A 1196 -14.24 45.00 74.92
CA ALA A 1196 -12.88 44.57 74.67
C ALA A 1196 -12.25 43.71 75.80
N ALA A 1197 -12.85 43.69 76.99
CA ALA A 1197 -12.43 42.87 78.12
C ALA A 1197 -13.27 41.60 78.31
N HIS A 1198 -14.41 41.42 77.63
CA HIS A 1198 -15.33 40.30 77.85
C HIS A 1198 -14.67 38.92 77.65
N GLN A 1199 -13.66 38.81 76.79
CA GLN A 1199 -12.88 37.58 76.59
C GLN A 1199 -11.70 37.42 77.57
N SER A 1200 -11.07 38.52 78.01
CA SER A 1200 -9.85 38.48 78.82
C SER A 1200 -10.11 38.34 80.32
N ILE A 1201 -11.27 38.76 80.83
CA ILE A 1201 -11.64 38.59 82.27
C ILE A 1201 -11.69 37.13 82.74
N PHE A 1202 -11.74 36.16 81.83
CA PHE A 1202 -11.68 34.73 82.13
C PHE A 1202 -10.26 34.13 82.04
N GLN A 1203 -9.24 34.95 81.82
CA GLN A 1203 -7.83 34.53 81.88
C GLN A 1203 -7.27 34.69 83.29
N SER A 1204 -6.37 33.78 83.68
CA SER A 1204 -5.74 33.76 85.00
C SER A 1204 -5.01 35.06 85.32
N PHE A 1205 -5.18 35.55 86.55
CA PHE A 1205 -4.58 36.79 87.09
C PHE A 1205 -5.07 38.12 86.48
N VAL A 1206 -5.99 38.13 85.51
CA VAL A 1206 -6.51 39.37 84.93
C VAL A 1206 -7.37 40.14 85.94
N GLN A 1207 -7.10 41.44 86.07
CA GLN A 1207 -7.87 42.41 86.84
C GLN A 1207 -8.06 43.67 85.99
N LEU A 1208 -9.21 44.34 86.13
CA LEU A 1208 -9.50 45.60 85.45
C LEU A 1208 -9.15 46.77 86.38
N GLU A 1209 -8.21 47.62 85.96
CA GLU A 1209 -7.83 48.80 86.73
C GLU A 1209 -8.89 49.91 86.66
N LYS A 1210 -8.92 50.74 87.71
CA LYS A 1210 -9.68 52.01 87.84
C LYS A 1210 -11.21 51.87 87.97
N PHE A 1211 -11.64 51.44 89.15
CA PHE A 1211 -12.78 52.08 89.84
C PHE A 1211 -12.29 52.61 91.21
N GLU A 1212 -12.76 53.79 91.63
CA GLU A 1212 -12.06 54.63 92.64
C GLU A 1212 -12.13 54.16 94.11
N SER A 1213 -12.52 52.91 94.38
CA SER A 1213 -12.57 52.33 95.72
C SER A 1213 -11.35 51.45 96.02
N ARG A 1214 -10.28 52.05 96.56
CA ARG A 1214 -8.97 51.42 96.88
C ARG A 1214 -8.97 50.26 97.92
N GLU A 1215 -10.12 49.79 98.38
CA GLU A 1215 -10.21 48.81 99.48
C GLU A 1215 -10.48 47.35 99.06
N GLN A 1216 -10.72 47.05 97.76
CA GLN A 1216 -11.20 45.72 97.34
C GLN A 1216 -10.47 45.15 96.11
N GLU A 1217 -9.25 44.67 96.33
CA GLU A 1217 -8.49 43.85 95.36
C GLU A 1217 -9.04 42.40 95.27
N GLY A 1218 -8.51 41.59 94.34
CA GLY A 1218 -8.79 40.15 94.27
C GLY A 1218 -8.12 39.52 93.06
N ALA A 1219 -7.29 38.50 93.28
CA ALA A 1219 -6.17 38.12 92.41
C ALA A 1219 -6.47 37.52 91.01
N GLY A 1220 -7.63 37.80 90.39
CA GLY A 1220 -7.91 37.41 89.00
C GLY A 1220 -8.06 35.90 88.72
N LEU A 1221 -8.08 35.04 89.75
CA LEU A 1221 -8.17 33.58 89.58
C LEU A 1221 -9.61 33.05 89.54
N GLY A 1222 -10.55 33.73 90.21
CA GLY A 1222 -11.90 33.22 90.42
C GLY A 1222 -12.71 33.00 89.15
N LEU A 1223 -12.57 33.86 88.14
CA LEU A 1223 -13.24 33.73 86.84
C LEU A 1223 -12.57 32.69 85.93
N ALA A 1224 -11.25 32.56 85.98
CA ALA A 1224 -10.53 31.50 85.28
C ALA A 1224 -10.96 30.10 85.80
N LEU A 1225 -11.06 29.94 87.12
CA LEU A 1225 -11.60 28.72 87.74
C LEU A 1225 -13.07 28.47 87.37
N VAL A 1226 -13.93 29.51 87.35
CA VAL A 1226 -15.32 29.39 86.85
C VAL A 1226 -15.34 28.83 85.43
N LYS A 1227 -14.53 29.41 84.52
CA LYS A 1227 -14.47 28.96 83.13
C LYS A 1227 -14.02 27.50 83.03
N ARG A 1228 -12.94 27.11 83.71
CA ARG A 1228 -12.44 25.73 83.67
C ARG A 1228 -13.44 24.73 84.24
N PHE A 1229 -14.04 25.00 85.39
CA PHE A 1229 -15.04 24.08 85.96
C PHE A 1229 -16.29 23.96 85.08
N VAL A 1230 -16.73 25.03 84.41
CA VAL A 1230 -17.84 24.96 83.45
C VAL A 1230 -17.45 24.16 82.19
N GLU A 1231 -16.25 24.39 81.64
CA GLU A 1231 -15.73 23.62 80.49
C GLU A 1231 -15.61 22.12 80.81
N MET A 1232 -15.12 21.75 82.00
CA MET A 1232 -15.03 20.35 82.44
C MET A 1232 -16.41 19.66 82.56
N HIS A 1233 -17.48 20.41 82.83
CA HIS A 1233 -18.86 19.89 82.83
C HIS A 1233 -19.50 19.86 81.41
N GLY A 1234 -18.72 20.09 80.35
CA GLY A 1234 -19.25 20.18 78.97
C GLY A 1234 -20.05 21.45 78.69
N GLY A 1235 -19.94 22.45 79.56
CA GLY A 1235 -20.64 23.73 79.46
C GLY A 1235 -19.82 24.83 78.79
N LYS A 1236 -20.46 26.00 78.61
CA LYS A 1236 -19.82 27.27 78.24
C LYS A 1236 -20.21 28.35 79.24
N VAL A 1237 -19.33 29.33 79.46
CA VAL A 1237 -19.58 30.54 80.26
C VAL A 1237 -19.22 31.79 79.43
N TRP A 1238 -20.00 32.85 79.60
CA TRP A 1238 -19.77 34.16 78.99
C TRP A 1238 -20.28 35.28 79.90
N VAL A 1239 -20.09 36.53 79.48
CA VAL A 1239 -20.65 37.71 80.12
C VAL A 1239 -21.38 38.56 79.09
N GLU A 1240 -22.49 39.18 79.51
CA GLU A 1240 -23.19 40.24 78.81
C GLU A 1240 -23.15 41.47 79.73
N SER A 1241 -22.53 42.57 79.31
CA SER A 1241 -22.31 43.73 80.18
C SER A 1241 -22.11 45.02 79.39
N GLU A 1242 -22.64 46.12 79.93
CA GLU A 1242 -22.47 47.47 79.40
C GLU A 1242 -22.02 48.40 80.54
N VAL A 1243 -21.04 49.25 80.26
CA VAL A 1243 -20.44 50.15 81.26
C VAL A 1243 -21.49 51.09 81.83
N GLY A 1244 -21.59 51.15 83.16
CA GLY A 1244 -22.57 51.92 83.91
C GLY A 1244 -23.96 51.27 84.08
N LYS A 1245 -24.23 50.12 83.44
CA LYS A 1245 -25.54 49.41 83.56
C LYS A 1245 -25.49 48.10 84.34
N GLY A 1246 -24.31 47.49 84.49
CA GLY A 1246 -24.12 46.25 85.22
C GLY A 1246 -23.60 45.08 84.39
N SER A 1247 -23.62 43.89 84.97
CA SER A 1247 -23.02 42.68 84.37
C SER A 1247 -23.94 41.48 84.56
N ILE A 1248 -24.06 40.64 83.53
CA ILE A 1248 -24.77 39.36 83.55
C ILE A 1248 -23.79 38.27 83.16
N PHE A 1249 -23.38 37.44 84.13
CA PHE A 1249 -22.57 36.26 83.88
C PHE A 1249 -23.49 35.05 83.69
N THR A 1250 -23.41 34.40 82.53
CA THR A 1250 -24.26 33.25 82.19
C THR A 1250 -23.40 32.03 81.88
N PHE A 1251 -23.79 30.86 82.41
CA PHE A 1251 -23.18 29.58 82.09
C PHE A 1251 -24.21 28.48 81.85
N THR A 1252 -23.84 27.47 81.05
CA THR A 1252 -24.68 26.28 80.79
C THR A 1252 -24.20 25.07 81.59
N MET A 1253 -25.12 24.24 82.08
CA MET A 1253 -24.87 22.88 82.56
C MET A 1253 -25.76 21.86 81.82
N PRO A 1254 -25.28 20.64 81.51
CA PRO A 1254 -26.07 19.62 80.83
C PRO A 1254 -27.19 19.06 81.72
N ILE A 1255 -28.29 18.64 81.08
CA ILE A 1255 -29.42 17.91 81.69
C ILE A 1255 -29.29 16.43 81.32
N ILE A 1256 -29.77 15.54 82.21
CA ILE A 1256 -30.03 14.14 81.85
C ILE A 1256 -31.54 13.90 81.82
N HIS A 1257 -32.04 13.44 80.67
CA HIS A 1257 -33.40 12.93 80.57
C HIS A 1257 -33.53 11.59 81.29
N LYS A 1258 -34.65 11.37 81.97
CA LYS A 1258 -34.82 10.29 82.96
C LYS A 1258 -35.08 8.89 82.35
N ASN A 1259 -34.68 8.69 81.08
CA ASN A 1259 -35.09 7.57 80.22
C ASN A 1259 -33.94 6.79 79.58
N GLU A 1260 -32.68 7.03 79.96
CA GLU A 1260 -31.54 6.22 79.53
C GLU A 1260 -30.92 5.54 80.76
N ASN A 1261 -30.84 4.20 80.71
CA ASN A 1261 -30.55 3.30 81.82
C ASN A 1261 -29.92 2.00 81.29
#